data_AF-A0A9D5RZ28-F1
#
_entry.id   AF-A0A9D5RZ28-F1
#
_cell.length_a   1.000
_cell.length_b   1.000
_cell.length_c   1.000
_cell.angle_alpha   90.00
_cell.angle_beta   90.00
_cell.angle_gamma   90.00
#
_symmetry.space_group_name_H-M   'P 1'
#
loop_
_entity.id
_entity.type
_entity.pdbx_description
1 polymer ?
#
loop_
_entity_poly.entity_id
_entity_poly.type
_entity_poly.pdbx_seq_one_letter_code
_entity_poly.pdbx_strand_id
1 'polypeptide(L)'
;MSNIMKKLSCLATLLLFGLAGCDQATMNDVKGNRNLDDASAHLVFELDESGTSYVVKSHKDNPVNLVIPNQYNDLPVVGVKEKALYGCQSLQTLVISDNLDIGSQAFAFCYHLHKVTIGQVGTLPTNTFQRDFRLTEIVNHSGITLTDYVMTTGNNSHTLGQYVANIVDDEKDGGVFAKDDKGFITYTYSYKSTSSSEPEDKVLAVDYLGEEKNVQLPSGYSMGNGCFAYSTNVTSFTGSIVALYGFYGCNTLNKVSASLVQDFAFYDCYNLVQFKAPADLYLMGVALNITSGNNPYTFGGCGKLVEIIYPGTKYNIIAGDWKYGHIAQYAKQVIKNESDSKITEVEGDYYYDNIFLTTTNEVANTRTATSIYYYSDVSFGGDALYRTHCKELHIGADLLTVPTEYSSFGSAIQKFVVDENNTEFSSDDNGVLYNKDKTTIICYPKNNAAESFAIPASVTTVGENAFSGAPLTEITGGENVTLFEEGSMKCGIEQFVVSDTARYSGAFDDSTFVVKASEYPNYTFTDDCIIKNTTLIKYRGKAESFTTLQGVTVIGASAFSGNTTIKDLVISDEVISIGTYGCLNMKVEKLTIGKNVTSIGKYAFAGLTELLILNYNAEACTSVTTHRPTVGALRDYGPFTDSGSSLGLEVKIGSEVKSLPDYLFTDLVNIYDLFIPNNVETLGKYVFYYCSTLYRVVVGNQIKGTIPEGLFSGCANLKFICFEGAVTSIPNNAFTNTNVLNLLVVNSISLRSDSPLKSATMHTYDQTGQKNNSWRYDGDGYPMFNK
;
A
#
# COMPACT_ATOMS: atom_id res chain seq x y z
N MET A 1 12.55 -12.08 56.00
CA MET A 1 14.02 -12.06 55.87
C MET A 1 14.72 -13.33 56.42
N SER A 2 14.06 -14.51 56.43
CA SER A 2 14.63 -15.77 56.98
C SER A 2 14.65 -16.95 55.98
N ASN A 3 14.26 -16.76 54.72
CA ASN A 3 14.22 -17.84 53.72
C ASN A 3 15.21 -17.67 52.54
N ILE A 4 16.16 -16.74 52.64
CA ILE A 4 17.18 -16.50 51.59
C ILE A 4 18.59 -17.00 51.99
N MET A 5 18.81 -17.45 53.24
CA MET A 5 20.16 -17.84 53.72
C MET A 5 20.45 -19.35 53.87
N LYS A 6 19.52 -20.25 53.52
CA LYS A 6 19.71 -21.72 53.73
C LYS A 6 19.96 -22.56 52.48
N LYS A 7 20.07 -21.97 51.29
CA LYS A 7 20.30 -22.70 50.02
C LYS A 7 21.67 -22.46 49.38
N LEU A 8 22.65 -21.92 50.13
CA LEU A 8 23.94 -21.47 49.58
C LEU A 8 25.18 -22.15 50.19
N SER A 9 25.08 -23.36 50.77
CA SER A 9 26.25 -23.98 51.45
C SER A 9 26.46 -25.49 51.26
N CYS A 10 26.12 -26.07 50.11
CA CYS A 10 26.55 -27.44 49.78
C CYS A 10 26.99 -27.54 48.30
N LEU A 11 27.95 -26.68 47.94
CA LEU A 11 28.97 -27.01 46.94
C LEU A 11 30.30 -27.14 47.69
N ALA A 12 31.13 -28.10 47.27
CA ALA A 12 32.40 -28.56 47.85
C ALA A 12 32.22 -29.53 49.04
N THR A 13 32.76 -30.75 49.06
CA THR A 13 34.14 -31.12 48.68
C THR A 13 34.27 -32.66 48.57
N LEU A 14 34.74 -33.13 47.41
CA LEU A 14 35.68 -34.25 47.15
C LEU A 14 35.57 -35.66 47.80
N LEU A 15 35.62 -36.67 46.91
CA LEU A 15 36.55 -37.83 46.84
C LEU A 15 36.76 -38.70 48.11
N LEU A 16 36.61 -40.04 48.01
CA LEU A 16 37.61 -41.03 48.50
C LEU A 16 37.23 -42.51 48.22
N PHE A 17 38.03 -43.15 47.34
CA PHE A 17 38.55 -44.54 47.32
C PHE A 17 37.64 -45.79 47.50
N GLY A 18 37.47 -46.56 46.41
CA GLY A 18 38.16 -47.83 46.10
C GLY A 18 38.34 -48.98 47.13
N LEU A 19 37.79 -50.14 46.75
CA LEU A 19 38.33 -51.53 46.82
C LEU A 19 38.48 -52.30 48.16
N ALA A 20 37.83 -53.48 48.23
CA ALA A 20 38.32 -54.77 48.77
C ALA A 20 37.31 -55.89 48.38
N GLY A 21 37.60 -56.87 47.52
CA GLY A 21 38.24 -58.19 47.80
C GLY A 21 37.24 -59.18 48.44
N CYS A 22 36.93 -60.42 48.00
CA CYS A 22 37.62 -61.42 47.18
C CYS A 22 36.65 -62.59 46.81
N ASP A 23 36.94 -63.24 45.67
CA ASP A 23 36.63 -64.60 45.15
C ASP A 23 35.22 -65.19 44.88
N GLN A 24 34.94 -65.20 43.56
CA GLN A 24 34.50 -66.30 42.69
C GLN A 24 33.84 -67.55 43.28
N ALA A 25 32.54 -67.68 42.98
CA ALA A 25 31.95 -68.90 42.47
C ALA A 25 30.85 -68.59 41.43
N THR A 26 31.21 -68.75 40.14
CA THR A 26 30.37 -69.14 38.97
C THR A 26 29.11 -68.35 38.55
N MET A 27 29.29 -67.65 37.40
CA MET A 27 28.44 -67.54 36.17
C MET A 27 27.26 -66.53 36.08
N ASN A 28 27.54 -65.43 35.35
CA ASN A 28 26.88 -64.86 34.14
C ASN A 28 25.33 -64.71 34.13
N ASP A 29 24.69 -63.59 33.81
CA ASP A 29 25.08 -62.44 33.00
C ASP A 29 24.22 -61.19 33.31
N VAL A 30 24.85 -60.01 33.16
CA VAL A 30 24.28 -58.64 33.07
C VAL A 30 23.40 -58.14 34.23
N LYS A 31 24.05 -57.59 35.26
CA LYS A 31 23.48 -56.48 36.06
C LYS A 31 24.44 -55.30 36.07
N GLY A 32 24.08 -54.28 35.30
CA GLY A 32 24.74 -52.98 35.28
C GLY A 32 23.77 -51.87 34.94
N ASN A 33 22.54 -51.91 35.46
CA ASN A 33 21.58 -50.83 35.30
C ASN A 33 21.14 -50.32 36.67
N ARG A 34 21.59 -49.13 37.05
CA ARG A 34 20.99 -48.34 38.13
C ARG A 34 20.42 -47.10 37.45
N ASN A 35 19.08 -46.99 37.50
CA ASN A 35 18.19 -45.95 36.95
C ASN A 35 17.54 -46.24 35.59
N LEU A 36 16.85 -47.38 35.46
CA LEU A 36 15.72 -47.49 34.51
C LEU A 36 14.43 -47.24 35.27
N ASP A 37 13.59 -46.35 34.75
CA ASP A 37 12.28 -46.11 35.31
C ASP A 37 11.32 -47.27 34.98
N ASP A 38 10.36 -47.56 35.86
CA ASP A 38 9.35 -48.59 35.63
C ASP A 38 8.47 -48.17 34.44
N ALA A 39 8.58 -48.86 33.32
CA ALA A 39 7.87 -48.54 32.07
C ALA A 39 6.34 -48.46 32.27
N SER A 40 5.79 -49.18 33.25
CA SER A 40 4.35 -49.15 33.56
C SER A 40 3.90 -47.81 34.18
N ALA A 41 4.82 -47.09 34.83
CA ALA A 41 4.58 -45.77 35.40
C ALA A 41 4.47 -44.69 34.32
N HIS A 42 5.17 -44.86 33.19
CA HIS A 42 5.34 -43.82 32.17
C HIS A 42 4.52 -44.08 30.89
N LEU A 43 4.15 -45.33 30.61
CA LEU A 43 3.46 -45.70 29.37
C LEU A 43 1.96 -45.91 29.56
N VAL A 44 1.21 -45.64 28.49
CA VAL A 44 -0.20 -46.00 28.33
C VAL A 44 -0.30 -47.14 27.34
N PHE A 45 -0.77 -48.29 27.82
CA PHE A 45 -0.99 -49.49 27.02
C PHE A 45 -2.44 -49.57 26.55
N GLU A 46 -2.64 -50.02 25.31
CA GLU A 46 -3.95 -50.31 24.73
C GLU A 46 -4.02 -51.80 24.42
N LEU A 47 -5.04 -52.47 24.95
CA LEU A 47 -5.30 -53.89 24.69
C LEU A 47 -5.87 -54.07 23.28
N ASP A 48 -5.41 -55.09 22.55
CA ASP A 48 -5.96 -55.44 21.23
C ASP A 48 -7.44 -55.88 21.32
N GLU A 49 -8.13 -55.89 20.18
CA GLU A 49 -9.57 -56.22 20.13
C GLU A 49 -9.86 -57.67 20.58
N SER A 50 -8.88 -58.57 20.48
CA SER A 50 -8.97 -59.97 20.91
C SER A 50 -8.66 -60.18 22.39
N GLY A 51 -8.17 -59.17 23.11
CA GLY A 51 -7.80 -59.26 24.53
C GLY A 51 -6.53 -60.07 24.80
N THR A 52 -5.68 -60.26 23.79
CA THR A 52 -4.54 -61.18 23.79
C THR A 52 -3.17 -60.51 23.84
N SER A 53 -3.09 -59.21 23.52
CA SER A 53 -1.83 -58.46 23.50
C SER A 53 -2.03 -56.97 23.73
N TYR A 54 -0.96 -56.26 24.08
CA TYR A 54 -0.93 -54.82 24.25
C TYR A 54 -0.08 -54.13 23.19
N VAL A 55 -0.44 -52.89 22.88
CA VAL A 55 0.43 -51.93 22.18
C VAL A 55 0.64 -50.69 23.03
N VAL A 56 1.82 -50.07 22.93
CA VAL A 56 2.06 -48.77 23.54
C VAL A 56 1.34 -47.70 22.72
N LYS A 57 0.35 -47.05 23.33
CA LYS A 57 -0.50 -46.04 22.68
C LYS A 57 0.06 -44.63 22.84
N SER A 58 0.49 -44.30 24.05
CA SER A 58 1.03 -42.99 24.40
C SER A 58 1.92 -43.06 25.64
N HIS A 59 2.51 -41.94 26.04
CA HIS A 59 3.19 -41.76 27.33
C HIS A 59 2.37 -40.87 28.28
N LYS A 60 2.61 -40.97 29.59
CA LYS A 60 1.91 -40.22 30.65
C LYS A 60 2.66 -38.95 31.06
N ASP A 61 3.98 -38.98 30.93
CA ASP A 61 4.94 -37.95 31.34
C ASP A 61 6.22 -38.05 30.49
N ASN A 62 7.26 -37.27 30.79
CA ASN A 62 8.53 -37.29 30.06
C ASN A 62 9.59 -38.06 30.85
N PRO A 63 9.66 -39.41 30.74
CA PRO A 63 10.70 -40.20 31.40
C PRO A 63 12.08 -39.81 30.91
N VAL A 64 13.10 -40.03 31.75
CA VAL A 64 14.50 -39.77 31.38
C VAL A 64 15.12 -41.02 30.75
N ASN A 65 14.87 -42.20 31.32
CA ASN A 65 15.38 -43.49 30.81
C ASN A 65 14.24 -44.48 30.69
N LEU A 66 14.02 -45.00 29.48
CA LEU A 66 12.85 -45.83 29.20
C LEU A 66 13.22 -47.16 28.54
N VAL A 67 12.62 -48.25 29.03
CA VAL A 67 12.59 -49.55 28.36
C VAL A 67 11.16 -49.84 27.93
N ILE A 68 10.93 -50.09 26.64
CA ILE A 68 9.64 -50.60 26.18
C ILE A 68 9.58 -52.09 26.54
N PRO A 69 8.66 -52.56 27.40
CA PRO A 69 8.65 -53.93 27.86
C PRO A 69 8.04 -54.87 26.80
N ASN A 70 8.40 -56.16 26.83
CA ASN A 70 7.78 -57.21 26.01
C ASN A 70 6.49 -57.79 26.61
N GLN A 71 6.16 -57.42 27.85
CA GLN A 71 4.99 -57.93 28.57
C GLN A 71 4.44 -56.85 29.50
N TYR A 72 3.12 -56.75 29.57
CA TYR A 72 2.40 -55.87 30.49
C TYR A 72 1.14 -56.59 30.99
N ASN A 73 0.94 -56.65 32.31
CA ASN A 73 -0.16 -57.39 32.95
C ASN A 73 -0.34 -58.82 32.40
N ASP A 74 0.75 -59.59 32.38
CA ASP A 74 0.78 -60.99 31.92
C ASP A 74 0.39 -61.25 30.46
N LEU A 75 0.27 -60.19 29.65
CA LEU A 75 0.03 -60.27 28.22
C LEU A 75 1.21 -59.68 27.44
N PRO A 76 1.53 -60.21 26.25
CA PRO A 76 2.61 -59.71 25.41
C PRO A 76 2.35 -58.27 24.97
N VAL A 77 3.40 -57.44 24.95
CA VAL A 77 3.40 -56.17 24.24
C VAL A 77 3.98 -56.43 22.86
N VAL A 78 3.20 -56.12 21.82
CA VAL A 78 3.54 -56.51 20.44
C VAL A 78 3.92 -55.32 19.56
N GLY A 79 3.79 -54.09 20.06
CA GLY A 79 4.19 -52.92 19.28
C GLY A 79 4.02 -51.57 19.95
N VAL A 80 4.44 -50.54 19.24
CA VAL A 80 4.38 -49.12 19.62
C VAL A 80 3.66 -48.36 18.51
N LYS A 81 2.54 -47.70 18.82
CA LYS A 81 1.73 -46.99 17.81
C LYS A 81 2.44 -45.78 17.22
N GLU A 82 1.94 -45.30 16.08
CA GLU A 82 2.36 -44.03 15.47
C GLU A 82 2.33 -42.90 16.52
N LYS A 83 3.42 -42.14 16.63
CA LYS A 83 3.57 -41.01 17.56
C LYS A 83 3.37 -41.32 19.04
N ALA A 84 3.46 -42.58 19.47
CA ALA A 84 3.19 -42.95 20.86
C ALA A 84 4.13 -42.27 21.88
N LEU A 85 5.36 -41.94 21.50
CA LEU A 85 6.32 -41.18 22.31
C LEU A 85 6.80 -39.90 21.60
N TYR A 86 5.95 -39.33 20.75
CA TYR A 86 6.28 -38.11 20.02
C TYR A 86 6.48 -36.93 20.97
N GLY A 87 7.62 -36.24 20.86
CA GLY A 87 7.91 -35.05 21.63
C GLY A 87 8.27 -35.33 23.09
N CYS A 88 8.79 -36.52 23.42
CA CYS A 88 9.20 -36.85 24.78
C CYS A 88 10.49 -36.10 25.16
N GLN A 89 10.35 -34.84 25.58
CA GLN A 89 11.45 -33.88 25.63
C GLN A 89 12.53 -34.21 26.67
N SER A 90 12.23 -34.96 27.73
CA SER A 90 13.23 -35.32 28.76
C SER A 90 13.94 -36.64 28.51
N LEU A 91 13.47 -37.43 27.52
CA LEU A 91 13.99 -38.76 27.24
C LEU A 91 15.44 -38.66 26.79
N GLN A 92 16.33 -39.41 27.45
CA GLN A 92 17.76 -39.43 27.21
C GLN A 92 18.23 -40.80 26.72
N THR A 93 17.69 -41.89 27.28
CA THR A 93 17.99 -43.26 26.86
C THR A 93 16.73 -44.06 26.60
N LEU A 94 16.75 -44.85 25.53
CA LEU A 94 15.63 -45.70 25.11
C LEU A 94 16.11 -47.12 24.79
N VAL A 95 15.42 -48.13 25.32
CA VAL A 95 15.57 -49.53 24.91
C VAL A 95 14.27 -50.00 24.26
N ILE A 96 14.34 -50.38 22.99
CA ILE A 96 13.26 -51.03 22.24
C ILE A 96 13.48 -52.54 22.39
N SER A 97 12.59 -53.23 23.08
CA SER A 97 12.72 -54.68 23.29
C SER A 97 12.38 -55.49 22.05
N ASP A 98 12.73 -56.77 22.07
CA ASP A 98 12.57 -57.72 20.96
C ASP A 98 11.10 -57.93 20.55
N ASN A 99 10.88 -58.19 19.26
CA ASN A 99 9.60 -58.57 18.64
C ASN A 99 8.49 -57.51 18.71
N LEU A 100 8.86 -56.23 18.72
CA LEU A 100 7.93 -55.10 18.66
C LEU A 100 7.73 -54.61 17.22
N ASP A 101 6.47 -54.39 16.83
CA ASP A 101 6.11 -53.62 15.63
C ASP A 101 6.10 -52.12 15.95
N ILE A 102 6.88 -51.33 15.22
CA ILE A 102 7.09 -49.90 15.52
C ILE A 102 6.32 -49.06 14.50
N GLY A 103 5.52 -48.11 14.98
CA GLY A 103 4.78 -47.15 14.17
C GLY A 103 5.60 -45.93 13.73
N SER A 104 5.15 -45.27 12.66
CA SER A 104 5.80 -44.06 12.11
C SER A 104 5.91 -42.96 13.17
N GLN A 105 7.03 -42.22 13.19
CA GLN A 105 7.27 -41.14 14.17
C GLN A 105 7.10 -41.54 15.65
N ALA A 106 7.19 -42.83 15.98
CA ALA A 106 6.94 -43.32 17.34
C ALA A 106 7.79 -42.62 18.40
N PHE A 107 9.02 -42.21 18.08
CA PHE A 107 9.95 -41.57 19.00
C PHE A 107 10.45 -40.21 18.49
N ALA A 108 9.76 -39.60 17.52
CA ALA A 108 10.22 -38.34 16.92
C ALA A 108 10.13 -37.15 17.91
N PHE A 109 11.00 -36.15 17.71
CA PHE A 109 11.06 -34.90 18.48
C PHE A 109 11.45 -35.08 19.97
N CYS A 110 12.15 -36.15 20.30
CA CYS A 110 12.77 -36.39 21.60
C CYS A 110 14.12 -35.69 21.68
N TYR A 111 14.12 -34.36 21.87
CA TYR A 111 15.32 -33.52 21.71
C TYR A 111 16.51 -33.83 22.62
N HIS A 112 16.32 -34.60 23.70
CA HIS A 112 17.40 -35.00 24.61
C HIS A 112 17.85 -36.45 24.46
N LEU A 113 17.21 -37.21 23.56
CA LEU A 113 17.50 -38.63 23.35
C LEU A 113 18.89 -38.74 22.75
N HIS A 114 19.81 -39.37 23.48
CA HIS A 114 21.21 -39.49 23.07
C HIS A 114 21.66 -40.94 22.87
N LYS A 115 20.90 -41.92 23.36
CA LYS A 115 21.20 -43.35 23.21
C LYS A 115 19.94 -44.17 22.96
N VAL A 116 19.99 -45.02 21.93
CA VAL A 116 18.96 -46.02 21.64
C VAL A 116 19.58 -47.41 21.56
N THR A 117 18.96 -48.39 22.21
CA THR A 117 19.26 -49.81 22.03
C THR A 117 18.07 -50.49 21.36
N ILE A 118 18.29 -51.13 20.22
CA ILE A 118 17.26 -51.78 19.40
C ILE A 118 17.44 -53.30 19.54
N GLY A 119 16.46 -53.97 20.14
CA GLY A 119 16.33 -55.42 20.17
C GLY A 119 15.92 -56.01 18.83
N GLN A 120 15.64 -57.31 18.77
CA GLN A 120 15.24 -58.04 17.56
C GLN A 120 13.86 -57.60 17.03
N VAL A 121 13.78 -56.56 16.21
CA VAL A 121 12.54 -56.02 15.61
C VAL A 121 12.48 -56.26 14.09
N GLY A 122 11.28 -56.23 13.50
CA GLY A 122 11.10 -56.52 12.07
C GLY A 122 11.58 -55.40 11.15
N THR A 123 11.06 -54.18 11.36
CA THR A 123 11.41 -52.98 10.58
C THR A 123 11.25 -51.73 11.43
N LEU A 124 11.99 -50.67 11.12
CA LEU A 124 11.69 -49.33 11.60
C LEU A 124 11.06 -48.49 10.47
N PRO A 125 9.88 -47.91 10.69
CA PRO A 125 9.21 -47.10 9.68
C PRO A 125 9.86 -45.71 9.52
N THR A 126 9.40 -44.99 8.50
CA THR A 126 9.83 -43.61 8.21
C THR A 126 9.65 -42.69 9.42
N ASN A 127 10.60 -41.80 9.63
CA ASN A 127 10.64 -40.75 10.65
C ASN A 127 10.58 -41.23 12.09
N THR A 128 10.89 -42.51 12.37
CA THR A 128 10.84 -43.10 13.72
C THR A 128 11.54 -42.23 14.77
N PHE A 129 12.70 -41.65 14.44
CA PHE A 129 13.51 -40.78 15.31
C PHE A 129 13.68 -39.37 14.71
N GLN A 130 12.63 -38.86 14.07
CA GLN A 130 12.71 -37.58 13.37
C GLN A 130 13.02 -36.43 14.34
N ARG A 131 14.02 -35.59 14.01
CA ARG A 131 14.43 -34.41 14.81
C ARG A 131 14.89 -34.72 16.24
N ASP A 132 15.48 -35.90 16.46
CA ASP A 132 16.14 -36.26 17.72
C ASP A 132 17.61 -35.79 17.71
N PHE A 133 17.79 -34.47 17.78
CA PHE A 133 19.06 -33.78 17.49
C PHE A 133 20.27 -34.16 18.35
N ARG A 134 20.08 -34.93 19.43
CA ARG A 134 21.15 -35.34 20.35
C ARG A 134 21.49 -36.83 20.27
N LEU A 135 20.91 -37.58 19.32
CA LEU A 135 21.05 -39.04 19.25
C LEU A 135 22.45 -39.49 18.83
N THR A 136 23.37 -39.59 19.79
CA THR A 136 24.78 -39.92 19.56
C THR A 136 25.12 -41.40 19.43
N GLU A 137 24.28 -42.31 19.94
CA GLU A 137 24.58 -43.75 20.00
C GLU A 137 23.36 -44.60 19.62
N ILE A 138 23.54 -45.55 18.69
CA ILE A 138 22.56 -46.60 18.39
C ILE A 138 23.25 -47.96 18.48
N VAL A 139 22.73 -48.81 19.36
CA VAL A 139 23.12 -50.21 19.45
C VAL A 139 22.04 -51.04 18.74
N ASN A 140 22.36 -51.60 17.58
CA ASN A 140 21.40 -52.33 16.75
C ASN A 140 21.65 -53.84 16.85
N HIS A 141 20.91 -54.53 17.72
CA HIS A 141 20.99 -56.00 17.80
C HIS A 141 20.13 -56.70 16.74
N SER A 142 19.28 -55.97 16.02
CA SER A 142 18.28 -56.53 15.13
C SER A 142 18.78 -56.91 13.74
N GLY A 143 19.98 -56.49 13.36
CA GLY A 143 20.51 -56.62 12.00
C GLY A 143 19.71 -55.87 10.91
N ILE A 144 18.74 -55.03 11.30
CA ILE A 144 17.95 -54.24 10.36
C ILE A 144 18.82 -53.16 9.73
N THR A 145 18.60 -52.91 8.43
CA THR A 145 19.25 -51.77 7.77
C THR A 145 18.56 -50.48 8.22
N LEU A 146 19.27 -49.64 8.94
CA LEU A 146 18.82 -48.28 9.24
C LEU A 146 18.92 -47.46 7.95
N THR A 147 17.79 -46.99 7.42
CA THR A 147 17.75 -46.17 6.20
C THR A 147 17.65 -44.69 6.54
N ASP A 148 18.07 -43.80 5.62
CA ASP A 148 17.96 -42.35 5.76
C ASP A 148 16.53 -41.87 6.14
N TYR A 149 15.52 -42.67 5.80
CA TYR A 149 14.12 -42.37 6.09
C TYR A 149 13.75 -42.58 7.55
N VAL A 150 14.51 -43.32 8.36
CA VAL A 150 14.23 -43.56 9.79
C VAL A 150 14.58 -42.33 10.64
N MET A 151 15.62 -41.59 10.25
CA MET A 151 16.27 -40.52 11.01
C MET A 151 16.14 -39.15 10.31
N THR A 152 14.97 -38.80 9.78
CA THR A 152 14.85 -37.54 9.01
C THR A 152 14.87 -36.31 9.91
N THR A 153 15.55 -35.24 9.49
CA THR A 153 15.52 -33.93 10.15
C THR A 153 14.34 -33.05 9.67
N GLY A 154 13.57 -33.55 8.71
CA GLY A 154 12.59 -32.80 7.92
C GLY A 154 12.80 -33.05 6.42
N ASN A 155 11.85 -32.60 5.60
CA ASN A 155 11.68 -33.03 4.20
C ASN A 155 12.95 -33.01 3.34
N ASN A 156 13.28 -34.19 2.81
CA ASN A 156 14.18 -34.49 1.69
C ASN A 156 15.64 -34.03 1.81
N SER A 157 16.46 -34.87 2.45
CA SER A 157 17.59 -35.58 1.81
C SER A 157 18.83 -35.69 2.73
N HIS A 158 19.31 -36.93 2.85
CA HIS A 158 20.65 -37.38 3.27
C HIS A 158 21.13 -37.04 4.69
N THR A 159 21.11 -38.02 5.59
CA THR A 159 22.29 -38.81 6.00
C THR A 159 22.01 -39.51 7.33
N LEU A 160 21.97 -40.84 7.31
CA LEU A 160 22.16 -41.70 8.48
C LEU A 160 23.38 -41.28 9.34
N GLY A 161 24.37 -40.63 8.71
CA GLY A 161 25.59 -40.13 9.34
C GLY A 161 25.49 -38.76 10.04
N GLN A 162 24.30 -38.18 10.22
CA GLN A 162 24.16 -36.86 10.88
C GLN A 162 24.18 -36.91 12.42
N TYR A 163 23.97 -38.06 13.07
CA TYR A 163 23.84 -38.09 14.54
C TYR A 163 24.56 -39.24 15.24
N VAL A 164 24.76 -40.40 14.60
CA VAL A 164 25.24 -41.58 15.32
C VAL A 164 26.77 -41.68 15.28
N ALA A 165 27.44 -41.31 16.37
CA ALA A 165 28.89 -41.40 16.52
C ALA A 165 29.40 -42.85 16.61
N ASN A 166 28.55 -43.80 17.01
CA ASN A 166 28.83 -45.23 17.03
C ASN A 166 27.57 -46.01 16.65
N ILE A 167 27.51 -46.51 15.42
CA ILE A 167 26.62 -47.63 15.09
C ILE A 167 27.43 -48.88 15.38
N VAL A 168 27.12 -49.54 16.50
CA VAL A 168 27.62 -50.90 16.73
C VAL A 168 26.63 -51.82 16.02
N ASP A 169 26.93 -52.14 14.76
CA ASP A 169 26.26 -53.18 14.00
C ASP A 169 27.09 -54.45 14.17
N ASP A 170 26.48 -55.54 14.63
CA ASP A 170 27.21 -56.77 14.95
C ASP A 170 27.85 -57.43 13.69
N GLU A 171 27.59 -56.92 12.46
CA GLU A 171 28.05 -57.56 11.22
C GLU A 171 28.67 -56.68 10.09
N LYS A 172 28.87 -55.35 10.20
CA LYS A 172 29.49 -54.57 9.10
C LYS A 172 30.44 -53.45 9.54
N ASP A 173 31.71 -53.59 9.16
CA ASP A 173 32.76 -52.57 9.22
C ASP A 173 32.39 -51.34 8.35
N GLY A 174 32.18 -50.18 8.96
CA GLY A 174 31.88 -48.93 8.24
C GLY A 174 32.29 -47.67 9.01
N GLY A 175 33.24 -46.91 8.44
CA GLY A 175 33.52 -45.48 8.70
C GLY A 175 33.68 -45.02 10.16
N VAL A 176 34.92 -44.82 10.61
CA VAL A 176 35.20 -44.36 11.99
C VAL A 176 34.93 -42.86 12.12
N PHE A 177 33.88 -42.48 12.84
CA PHE A 177 33.77 -41.13 13.38
C PHE A 177 34.91 -40.92 14.38
N ALA A 178 35.72 -39.89 14.16
CA ALA A 178 36.85 -39.59 15.03
C ALA A 178 36.71 -38.18 15.62
N LYS A 179 36.91 -38.09 16.94
CA LYS A 179 37.14 -36.79 17.59
C LYS A 179 38.55 -36.35 17.24
N ASP A 180 38.68 -35.21 16.57
CA ASP A 180 39.97 -34.61 16.31
C ASP A 180 40.53 -33.87 17.53
N ASP A 181 41.77 -33.40 17.42
CA ASP A 181 42.48 -32.65 18.46
C ASP A 181 41.87 -31.28 18.74
N LYS A 182 40.97 -30.80 17.87
CA LYS A 182 40.25 -29.52 17.97
C LYS A 182 38.83 -29.70 18.54
N GLY A 183 38.44 -30.93 18.82
CA GLY A 183 37.17 -31.27 19.45
C GLY A 183 36.00 -31.50 18.48
N PHE A 184 36.24 -31.48 17.17
CA PHE A 184 35.22 -31.84 16.19
C PHE A 184 35.07 -33.35 16.09
N ILE A 185 33.84 -33.81 16.01
CA ILE A 185 33.54 -35.15 15.51
C ILE A 185 33.52 -35.06 13.99
N THR A 186 34.38 -35.85 13.36
CA THR A 186 34.61 -35.77 11.92
C THR A 186 34.24 -37.08 11.22
N TYR A 187 33.75 -36.94 10.00
CA TYR A 187 33.52 -38.03 9.06
C TYR A 187 34.31 -37.75 7.78
N THR A 188 35.23 -38.63 7.43
CA THR A 188 36.01 -38.53 6.19
C THR A 188 35.38 -39.41 5.13
N TYR A 189 35.08 -38.83 3.97
CA TYR A 189 34.58 -39.56 2.81
C TYR A 189 35.35 -39.17 1.55
N SER A 190 35.59 -40.16 0.70
CA SER A 190 36.22 -39.95 -0.59
C SER A 190 35.15 -39.73 -1.66
N TYR A 191 35.19 -38.58 -2.33
CA TYR A 191 34.26 -38.24 -3.41
C TYR A 191 35.02 -38.03 -4.71
N LYS A 192 34.52 -38.61 -5.81
CA LYS A 192 35.06 -38.39 -7.16
C LYS A 192 34.16 -37.44 -7.93
N SER A 193 34.57 -36.19 -8.10
CA SER A 193 33.80 -35.22 -8.88
C SER A 193 33.82 -35.58 -10.37
N THR A 194 32.83 -35.12 -11.13
CA THR A 194 32.77 -35.28 -12.59
C THR A 194 33.88 -34.53 -13.33
N SER A 195 34.68 -33.71 -12.64
CA SER A 195 35.73 -32.85 -13.19
C SER A 195 37.16 -33.25 -12.78
N SER A 196 37.36 -34.27 -11.95
CA SER A 196 38.69 -34.70 -11.47
C SER A 196 38.94 -36.20 -11.67
N SER A 197 40.19 -36.56 -11.96
CA SER A 197 40.59 -37.96 -12.25
C SER A 197 40.83 -38.81 -11.00
N GLU A 198 41.04 -38.20 -9.83
CA GLU A 198 41.31 -38.87 -8.56
C GLU A 198 40.27 -38.51 -7.48
N PRO A 199 39.92 -39.43 -6.55
CA PRO A 199 39.02 -39.13 -5.44
C PRO A 199 39.66 -38.09 -4.50
N GLU A 200 38.90 -37.08 -4.09
CA GLU A 200 39.32 -36.16 -3.02
C GLU A 200 38.68 -36.59 -1.70
N ASP A 201 39.49 -36.70 -0.64
CA ASP A 201 38.99 -36.87 0.71
C ASP A 201 38.45 -35.52 1.23
N LYS A 202 37.16 -35.50 1.58
CA LYS A 202 36.51 -34.38 2.24
C LYS A 202 36.26 -34.74 3.70
N VAL A 203 36.49 -33.77 4.59
CA VAL A 203 36.22 -33.91 6.02
C VAL A 203 34.94 -33.15 6.36
N LEU A 204 33.93 -33.87 6.84
CA LEU A 204 32.68 -33.30 7.32
C LEU A 204 32.72 -33.22 8.85
N ALA A 205 32.61 -32.01 9.41
CA ALA A 205 32.41 -31.81 10.84
C ALA A 205 30.94 -32.02 11.18
N VAL A 206 30.62 -33.07 11.93
CA VAL A 206 29.23 -33.47 12.22
C VAL A 206 28.78 -33.02 13.62
N ASP A 207 29.70 -32.81 14.56
CA ASP A 207 29.42 -32.31 15.91
C ASP A 207 30.67 -31.62 16.51
N TYR A 208 30.49 -30.86 17.58
CA TYR A 208 31.56 -30.20 18.32
C TYR A 208 31.48 -30.48 19.83
N LEU A 209 32.42 -31.30 20.31
CA LEU A 209 32.59 -31.66 21.73
C LEU A 209 33.84 -31.00 22.34
N GLY A 210 34.29 -29.88 21.77
CA GLY A 210 35.39 -29.11 22.30
C GLY A 210 34.97 -28.20 23.45
N GLU A 211 35.94 -27.81 24.27
CA GLU A 211 35.73 -26.87 25.38
C GLU A 211 35.97 -25.41 24.96
N GLU A 212 36.36 -25.16 23.72
CA GLU A 212 36.70 -23.80 23.28
C GLU A 212 35.44 -22.94 23.11
N LYS A 213 35.55 -21.70 23.58
CA LYS A 213 34.49 -20.71 23.46
C LYS A 213 34.51 -19.97 22.12
N ASN A 214 35.66 -19.94 21.45
CA ASN A 214 35.87 -19.25 20.18
C ASN A 214 36.32 -20.27 19.16
N VAL A 215 35.38 -20.76 18.36
CA VAL A 215 35.62 -21.89 17.49
C VAL A 215 35.91 -21.42 16.08
N GLN A 216 36.96 -21.94 15.48
CA GLN A 216 37.27 -21.73 14.07
C GLN A 216 37.13 -23.04 13.32
N LEU A 217 36.32 -23.05 12.26
CA LEU A 217 36.23 -24.22 11.37
C LEU A 217 37.59 -24.42 10.66
N PRO A 218 38.24 -25.58 10.81
CA PRO A 218 39.52 -25.83 10.19
C PRO A 218 39.47 -25.75 8.66
N SER A 219 40.58 -25.34 8.04
CA SER A 219 40.70 -25.33 6.58
C SER A 219 40.52 -26.74 6.01
N GLY A 220 39.66 -26.88 5.00
CA GLY A 220 39.34 -28.17 4.36
C GLY A 220 38.15 -28.90 4.99
N TYR A 221 37.59 -28.39 6.09
CA TYR A 221 36.39 -28.96 6.70
C TYR A 221 35.14 -28.33 6.07
N SER A 222 34.14 -29.16 5.80
CA SER A 222 32.77 -28.72 5.56
C SER A 222 31.97 -28.86 6.85
N MET A 223 31.17 -27.84 7.17
CA MET A 223 30.27 -27.91 8.32
C MET A 223 29.04 -28.76 7.99
N GLY A 224 28.76 -29.76 8.82
CA GLY A 224 27.55 -30.59 8.72
C GLY A 224 26.34 -29.94 9.39
N ASN A 225 25.15 -30.36 8.96
CA ASN A 225 23.87 -29.90 9.52
C ASN A 225 23.84 -30.13 11.03
N GLY A 226 23.40 -29.13 11.80
CA GLY A 226 23.29 -29.28 13.26
C GLY A 226 24.60 -29.37 14.04
N CYS A 227 25.76 -29.14 13.42
CA CYS A 227 27.08 -29.37 14.04
C CYS A 227 27.33 -28.61 15.37
N PHE A 228 26.62 -27.51 15.65
CA PHE A 228 26.64 -26.81 16.95
C PHE A 228 25.26 -26.72 17.62
N ALA A 229 24.32 -27.61 17.28
CA ALA A 229 22.99 -27.60 17.84
C ALA A 229 23.04 -27.74 19.38
N TYR A 230 22.38 -26.81 20.06
CA TYR A 230 22.31 -26.67 21.52
C TYR A 230 23.66 -26.57 22.22
N SER A 231 24.72 -26.16 21.50
CA SER A 231 26.01 -25.94 22.12
C SER A 231 25.89 -24.88 23.22
N THR A 232 26.37 -25.25 24.41
CA THR A 232 26.32 -24.42 25.62
C THR A 232 27.64 -23.74 25.93
N ASN A 233 28.68 -24.00 25.13
CA ASN A 233 30.04 -23.47 25.36
C ASN A 233 30.48 -22.47 24.29
N VAL A 234 30.00 -22.60 23.05
CA VAL A 234 30.49 -21.81 21.91
C VAL A 234 29.90 -20.40 21.95
N THR A 235 30.76 -19.42 22.17
CA THR A 235 30.41 -18.00 22.22
C THR A 235 30.73 -17.24 20.95
N SER A 236 31.74 -17.67 20.19
CA SER A 236 31.97 -17.14 18.85
C SER A 236 32.39 -18.22 17.84
N PHE A 237 32.09 -17.97 16.57
CA PHE A 237 32.42 -18.88 15.48
C PHE A 237 33.01 -18.15 14.27
N THR A 238 34.02 -18.74 13.64
CA THR A 238 34.57 -18.29 12.35
C THR A 238 34.70 -19.44 11.35
N GLY A 239 34.14 -19.32 10.15
CA GLY A 239 34.24 -20.37 9.13
C GLY A 239 33.19 -20.31 8.02
N SER A 240 33.17 -21.34 7.16
CA SER A 240 32.15 -21.54 6.13
C SER A 240 30.95 -22.28 6.72
N ILE A 241 29.75 -21.72 6.58
CA ILE A 241 28.51 -22.24 7.19
C ILE A 241 27.58 -22.71 6.08
N VAL A 242 27.84 -23.90 5.55
CA VAL A 242 27.04 -24.56 4.51
C VAL A 242 26.13 -25.64 5.11
N ALA A 243 25.65 -25.39 6.32
CA ALA A 243 24.93 -26.35 7.15
C ALA A 243 23.53 -25.84 7.47
N LEU A 244 22.50 -26.63 7.14
CA LEU A 244 21.14 -26.41 7.63
C LEU A 244 21.14 -26.60 9.16
N TYR A 245 20.53 -25.64 9.87
CA TYR A 245 20.44 -25.63 11.33
C TYR A 245 21.79 -25.79 12.02
N GLY A 246 22.87 -25.34 11.39
CA GLY A 246 24.23 -25.45 11.90
C GLY A 246 24.35 -24.97 13.35
N PHE A 247 23.61 -23.91 13.70
CA PHE A 247 23.44 -23.39 15.05
C PHE A 247 21.95 -23.35 15.41
N TYR A 248 21.42 -24.46 15.92
CA TYR A 248 20.06 -24.53 16.46
C TYR A 248 20.08 -24.41 17.99
N GLY A 249 19.37 -23.48 18.61
CA GLY A 249 19.28 -23.37 20.07
C GLY A 249 20.61 -23.05 20.77
N CYS A 250 21.62 -22.55 20.03
CA CYS A 250 22.94 -22.23 20.58
C CYS A 250 22.91 -20.88 21.30
N ASN A 251 22.35 -20.88 22.50
CA ASN A 251 22.10 -19.67 23.27
C ASN A 251 23.35 -19.04 23.91
N THR A 252 24.53 -19.61 23.73
CA THR A 252 25.78 -18.99 24.19
C THR A 252 26.51 -18.24 23.08
N LEU A 253 26.15 -18.51 21.82
CA LEU A 253 26.71 -17.87 20.65
C LEU A 253 26.35 -16.39 20.65
N ASN A 254 27.36 -15.52 20.62
CA ASN A 254 27.21 -14.07 20.57
C ASN A 254 27.80 -13.44 19.31
N LYS A 255 28.81 -14.05 18.70
CA LYS A 255 29.55 -13.47 17.56
C LYS A 255 29.85 -14.49 16.48
N VAL A 256 29.57 -14.16 15.24
CA VAL A 256 29.91 -15.01 14.10
C VAL A 256 30.64 -14.21 13.03
N SER A 257 31.65 -14.81 12.42
CA SER A 257 32.30 -14.30 11.21
C SER A 257 32.33 -15.38 10.15
N ALA A 258 31.46 -15.28 9.14
CA ALA A 258 31.31 -16.34 8.15
C ALA A 258 31.97 -15.98 6.80
N SER A 259 32.60 -16.96 6.15
CA SER A 259 33.09 -16.82 4.76
C SER A 259 32.03 -17.21 3.72
N LEU A 260 31.02 -17.98 4.12
CA LEU A 260 29.86 -18.41 3.33
C LEU A 260 28.73 -18.79 4.30
N VAL A 261 27.46 -18.57 3.95
CA VAL A 261 26.28 -18.93 4.78
C VAL A 261 25.16 -19.49 3.92
N GLN A 262 24.58 -20.62 4.32
CA GLN A 262 23.37 -21.23 3.73
C GLN A 262 22.10 -20.86 4.51
N ASP A 263 20.93 -20.97 3.86
CA ASP A 263 19.61 -20.89 4.49
C ASP A 263 19.50 -21.78 5.75
N PHE A 264 18.71 -21.36 6.74
CA PHE A 264 18.53 -22.08 8.02
C PHE A 264 19.78 -22.26 8.87
N ALA A 265 20.88 -21.57 8.60
CA ALA A 265 22.12 -21.71 9.38
C ALA A 265 21.95 -21.45 10.90
N PHE A 266 21.10 -20.49 11.30
CA PHE A 266 20.86 -20.12 12.69
C PHE A 266 19.37 -20.20 13.04
N TYR A 267 19.06 -20.88 14.13
CA TYR A 267 17.71 -20.98 14.67
C TYR A 267 17.73 -20.91 16.20
N ASP A 268 16.88 -20.10 16.83
CA ASP A 268 16.77 -19.92 18.30
C ASP A 268 18.11 -19.64 19.01
N CYS A 269 19.02 -18.89 18.38
CA CYS A 269 20.24 -18.41 19.00
C CYS A 269 19.97 -17.06 19.68
N TYR A 270 19.27 -17.06 20.81
CA TYR A 270 18.71 -15.84 21.44
C TYR A 270 19.76 -14.81 21.88
N ASN A 271 21.02 -15.20 22.08
CA ASN A 271 22.09 -14.31 22.50
C ASN A 271 23.08 -13.97 21.39
N LEU A 272 22.79 -14.33 20.14
CA LEU A 272 23.60 -13.89 19.00
C LEU A 272 23.46 -12.37 18.88
N VAL A 273 24.57 -11.62 18.99
CA VAL A 273 24.58 -10.14 18.99
C VAL A 273 25.28 -9.56 17.76
N GLN A 274 26.33 -10.20 17.26
CA GLN A 274 27.15 -9.70 16.16
C GLN A 274 27.34 -10.75 15.06
N PHE A 275 27.09 -10.38 13.81
CA PHE A 275 27.38 -11.21 12.64
C PHE A 275 28.20 -10.43 11.61
N LYS A 276 29.40 -10.90 11.27
CA LYS A 276 30.22 -10.36 10.19
C LYS A 276 30.00 -11.19 8.93
N ALA A 277 29.42 -10.54 7.92
CA ALA A 277 29.14 -11.13 6.63
C ALA A 277 30.43 -11.27 5.79
N PRO A 278 30.48 -12.24 4.86
CA PRO A 278 31.53 -12.29 3.85
C PRO A 278 31.47 -11.10 2.89
N ALA A 279 32.60 -10.76 2.25
CA ALA A 279 32.72 -9.63 1.33
C ALA A 279 31.75 -9.72 0.14
N ASP A 280 31.49 -10.94 -0.34
CA ASP A 280 30.61 -11.25 -1.48
C ASP A 280 29.44 -12.15 -1.04
N LEU A 281 28.75 -11.80 0.05
CA LEU A 281 27.60 -12.58 0.53
C LEU A 281 26.50 -12.64 -0.54
N TYR A 282 26.34 -13.80 -1.16
CA TYR A 282 25.25 -14.11 -2.08
C TYR A 282 24.26 -15.05 -1.38
N LEU A 283 23.14 -14.50 -0.92
CA LEU A 283 22.02 -15.29 -0.40
C LEU A 283 21.19 -15.78 -1.60
N MET A 284 21.55 -16.95 -2.15
CA MET A 284 20.65 -17.62 -3.10
C MET A 284 19.46 -18.19 -2.34
N GLY A 285 18.28 -17.61 -2.56
CA GLY A 285 17.06 -18.40 -2.45
C GLY A 285 17.15 -19.53 -3.46
N VAL A 286 17.62 -20.71 -3.04
CA VAL A 286 17.44 -21.91 -3.86
C VAL A 286 15.95 -22.17 -3.86
N ALA A 287 15.30 -21.95 -5.00
CA ALA A 287 13.94 -22.40 -5.25
C ALA A 287 13.90 -23.93 -5.21
N LEU A 288 13.94 -24.50 -4.00
CA LEU A 288 13.40 -25.82 -3.78
C LEU A 288 11.89 -25.65 -3.83
N ASN A 289 11.23 -26.41 -4.70
CA ASN A 289 9.78 -26.51 -4.78
C ASN A 289 9.23 -27.10 -3.47
N ILE A 290 9.13 -26.29 -2.41
CA ILE A 290 8.51 -26.69 -1.14
C ILE A 290 7.05 -26.23 -1.17
N THR A 291 6.16 -27.16 -1.51
CA THR A 291 4.69 -26.98 -1.55
C THR A 291 4.02 -26.97 -0.17
N SER A 292 4.76 -26.84 0.93
CA SER A 292 4.20 -26.81 2.28
C SER A 292 4.91 -25.81 3.20
N GLY A 293 4.31 -24.63 3.37
CA GLY A 293 4.27 -23.78 4.58
C GLY A 293 5.52 -23.42 5.39
N ASN A 294 6.71 -23.94 5.10
CA ASN A 294 7.94 -23.67 5.84
C ASN A 294 8.88 -22.83 4.97
N ASN A 295 9.11 -21.62 5.45
CA ASN A 295 9.77 -20.52 4.78
C ASN A 295 11.26 -20.51 5.17
N PRO A 296 12.23 -20.40 4.25
CA PRO A 296 13.66 -20.40 4.60
C PRO A 296 14.10 -19.13 5.33
N TYR A 297 14.58 -19.33 6.56
CA TYR A 297 15.07 -18.27 7.45
C TYR A 297 16.52 -18.54 7.82
N THR A 298 17.46 -17.63 7.52
CA THR A 298 18.87 -17.79 7.95
C THR A 298 19.06 -17.54 9.45
N PHE A 299 18.27 -16.64 10.08
CA PHE A 299 18.36 -16.31 11.51
C PHE A 299 17.00 -16.46 12.24
N GLY A 300 16.36 -17.62 12.15
CA GLY A 300 15.13 -17.88 12.90
C GLY A 300 15.34 -17.68 14.41
N GLY A 301 14.45 -16.98 15.12
CA GLY A 301 14.49 -16.86 16.60
C GLY A 301 15.71 -16.15 17.22
N CYS A 302 16.56 -15.47 16.44
CA CYS A 302 17.79 -14.82 16.93
C CYS A 302 17.54 -13.41 17.50
N GLY A 303 16.75 -13.32 18.57
CA GLY A 303 16.14 -12.10 19.11
C GLY A 303 17.03 -10.92 19.54
N LYS A 304 18.35 -11.12 19.71
CA LYS A 304 19.29 -10.09 20.20
C LYS A 304 20.37 -9.71 19.19
N LEU A 305 20.21 -10.07 17.91
CA LEU A 305 21.20 -9.76 16.87
C LEU A 305 21.22 -8.25 16.63
N VAL A 306 22.20 -7.52 17.18
CA VAL A 306 22.25 -6.05 17.17
C VAL A 306 23.06 -5.50 15.98
N GLU A 307 24.12 -6.20 15.57
CA GLU A 307 25.12 -5.68 14.63
C GLU A 307 25.42 -6.66 13.50
N ILE A 308 25.24 -6.21 12.25
CA ILE A 308 25.67 -6.94 11.05
C ILE A 308 26.73 -6.10 10.33
N ILE A 309 27.93 -6.64 10.17
CA ILE A 309 29.07 -5.94 9.54
C ILE A 309 29.25 -6.44 8.11
N TYR A 310 29.06 -5.54 7.13
CA TYR A 310 29.22 -5.77 5.70
C TYR A 310 30.52 -5.10 5.18
N PRO A 311 31.55 -5.86 4.74
CA PRO A 311 32.85 -5.28 4.38
C PRO A 311 33.03 -4.90 2.89
N GLY A 312 32.01 -4.98 2.03
CA GLY A 312 32.10 -4.86 0.56
C GLY A 312 31.14 -3.84 -0.09
N THR A 313 31.23 -3.67 -1.43
CA THR A 313 30.62 -2.56 -2.20
C THR A 313 29.42 -2.94 -3.08
N LYS A 314 29.01 -4.20 -3.14
CA LYS A 314 27.85 -4.67 -3.94
C LYS A 314 27.01 -5.67 -3.15
N TYR A 315 25.75 -5.33 -2.91
CA TYR A 315 24.80 -6.23 -2.23
C TYR A 315 23.47 -6.26 -2.98
N ASN A 316 22.96 -7.45 -3.24
CA ASN A 316 21.56 -7.71 -3.57
C ASN A 316 20.93 -8.38 -2.36
N ILE A 317 20.30 -7.59 -1.48
CA ILE A 317 19.45 -8.11 -0.41
C ILE A 317 18.02 -8.07 -0.96
N ILE A 318 17.49 -9.22 -1.37
CA ILE A 318 16.08 -9.32 -1.76
C ILE A 318 15.31 -9.67 -0.48
N ALA A 319 14.65 -8.68 0.11
CA ALA A 319 13.74 -8.85 1.23
C ALA A 319 12.32 -8.61 0.74
N GLY A 320 11.59 -9.67 0.44
CA GLY A 320 10.33 -9.56 -0.28
C GLY A 320 9.65 -10.90 -0.51
N ASP A 321 9.25 -11.54 0.59
CA ASP A 321 8.10 -12.44 0.69
C ASP A 321 7.97 -12.79 2.18
N TRP A 322 6.77 -13.01 2.71
CA TRP A 322 6.59 -13.62 4.05
C TRP A 322 7.33 -14.97 4.16
N LYS A 323 7.76 -15.50 3.01
CA LYS A 323 8.60 -16.66 2.78
C LYS A 323 10.12 -16.52 2.91
N TYR A 324 10.76 -15.34 2.86
CA TYR A 324 12.21 -15.30 2.58
C TYR A 324 13.09 -14.28 3.35
N GLY A 325 12.62 -13.54 4.38
CA GLY A 325 13.42 -12.44 4.94
C GLY A 325 13.41 -12.24 6.47
N HIS A 326 14.21 -13.00 7.24
CA HIS A 326 14.36 -12.83 8.70
C HIS A 326 15.78 -12.43 9.16
N ILE A 327 16.57 -11.77 8.30
CA ILE A 327 17.88 -11.23 8.72
C ILE A 327 17.70 -9.89 9.47
N ALA A 328 16.68 -9.11 9.13
CA ALA A 328 16.53 -7.71 9.56
C ALA A 328 15.54 -7.49 10.73
N GLN A 329 14.91 -8.53 11.27
CA GLN A 329 13.93 -8.42 12.36
C GLN A 329 14.54 -7.96 13.70
N TYR A 330 15.87 -8.07 13.88
CA TYR A 330 16.52 -7.92 15.19
C TYR A 330 17.63 -6.86 15.25
N ALA A 331 18.15 -6.40 14.09
CA ALA A 331 19.29 -5.48 14.02
C ALA A 331 18.90 -4.04 14.40
N LYS A 332 19.54 -3.49 15.43
CA LYS A 332 19.29 -2.11 15.91
C LYS A 332 20.07 -1.03 15.14
N GLN A 333 21.19 -1.38 14.50
CA GLN A 333 21.97 -0.46 13.67
C GLN A 333 22.64 -1.22 12.51
N VAL A 334 22.55 -0.66 11.29
CA VAL A 334 23.36 -1.07 10.12
C VAL A 334 24.40 0.02 9.90
N ILE A 335 25.67 -0.25 10.24
CA ILE A 335 26.76 0.72 10.07
C ILE A 335 27.38 0.52 8.69
N LYS A 336 27.23 1.52 7.82
CA LYS A 336 27.88 1.59 6.49
C LYS A 336 29.21 2.31 6.61
N ASN A 337 30.25 1.78 5.95
CA ASN A 337 31.45 2.54 5.61
C ASN A 337 31.29 3.04 4.16
N GLU A 338 31.13 4.36 4.02
CA GLU A 338 31.09 5.29 2.87
C GLU A 338 30.81 4.86 1.41
N SER A 339 30.12 5.81 0.72
CA SER A 339 29.94 6.04 -0.72
C SER A 339 29.26 4.95 -1.56
N ASP A 340 28.08 5.27 -2.09
CA ASP A 340 27.38 4.56 -3.18
C ASP A 340 27.00 3.09 -2.96
N SER A 341 25.77 2.89 -2.46
CA SER A 341 25.05 1.64 -2.73
C SER A 341 23.55 1.85 -2.55
N LYS A 342 22.79 1.39 -3.55
CA LYS A 342 21.32 1.42 -3.62
C LYS A 342 20.73 0.35 -2.69
N ILE A 343 19.72 0.72 -1.93
CA ILE A 343 18.83 -0.18 -1.19
C ILE A 343 17.57 -0.36 -2.04
N THR A 344 17.34 -1.57 -2.54
CA THR A 344 16.14 -1.95 -3.30
C THR A 344 15.29 -2.90 -2.44
N GLU A 345 14.00 -2.56 -2.30
CA GLU A 345 12.92 -3.27 -1.57
C GLU A 345 12.89 -3.18 -0.04
N VAL A 346 11.79 -2.64 0.48
CA VAL A 346 11.41 -2.64 1.91
C VAL A 346 9.89 -2.82 2.02
N GLU A 347 9.40 -4.07 2.05
CA GLU A 347 8.04 -4.37 2.53
C GLU A 347 8.10 -5.22 3.80
N GLY A 348 7.63 -4.67 4.92
CA GLY A 348 7.53 -5.39 6.19
C GLY A 348 7.49 -4.50 7.44
N ASP A 349 6.91 -5.04 8.53
CA ASP A 349 6.90 -4.42 9.86
C ASP A 349 8.32 -4.37 10.46
N TYR A 350 9.01 -3.21 10.42
CA TYR A 350 10.38 -3.06 10.93
C TYR A 350 10.53 -2.12 12.13
N TYR A 351 11.59 -2.37 12.90
CA TYR A 351 12.09 -1.54 14.00
C TYR A 351 13.45 -0.92 13.65
N TYR A 352 13.47 0.29 13.09
CA TYR A 352 14.69 1.08 12.83
C TYR A 352 14.61 2.44 13.52
N ASP A 353 15.75 3.12 13.75
CA ASP A 353 15.78 4.54 14.15
C ASP A 353 15.69 5.48 12.92
N ASN A 354 16.35 5.10 11.82
CA ASN A 354 16.39 5.81 10.53
C ASN A 354 16.27 4.84 9.34
N ILE A 355 15.57 5.21 8.25
CA ILE A 355 15.41 4.39 7.03
C ILE A 355 15.84 5.18 5.79
N PHE A 356 16.55 4.55 4.85
CA PHE A 356 17.04 5.18 3.62
C PHE A 356 16.39 4.50 2.39
N LEU A 357 15.71 5.26 1.52
CA LEU A 357 14.94 4.73 0.38
C LEU A 357 15.54 5.21 -0.96
N THR A 358 15.75 4.27 -1.91
CA THR A 358 16.45 4.56 -3.19
C THR A 358 15.85 3.94 -4.47
N THR A 359 14.70 3.24 -4.43
CA THR A 359 13.99 2.73 -5.64
C THR A 359 12.48 2.51 -5.43
N THR A 360 11.71 2.45 -6.53
CA THR A 360 10.25 2.16 -6.67
C THR A 360 9.81 0.90 -5.93
N ASN A 361 9.21 1.01 -4.74
CA ASN A 361 8.23 0.08 -4.15
C ASN A 361 7.68 0.59 -2.80
N GLU A 362 6.52 0.08 -2.39
CA GLU A 362 5.72 0.50 -1.22
C GLU A 362 6.40 0.16 0.13
N VAL A 363 6.35 1.06 1.11
CA VAL A 363 6.93 0.86 2.46
C VAL A 363 5.83 0.51 3.46
N ALA A 364 5.38 -0.74 3.51
CA ALA A 364 4.32 -1.11 4.46
C ALA A 364 4.85 -1.23 5.91
N ASN A 365 4.35 -0.36 6.81
CA ASN A 365 4.41 -0.42 8.30
C ASN A 365 5.78 -0.25 9.01
N THR A 366 6.23 0.97 9.27
CA THR A 366 7.39 1.18 10.17
C THR A 366 6.93 1.73 11.52
N ARG A 367 6.95 0.91 12.58
CA ARG A 367 6.36 1.28 13.88
C ARG A 367 7.25 2.11 14.80
N THR A 368 8.56 2.20 14.54
CA THR A 368 9.50 2.93 15.42
C THR A 368 10.49 3.87 14.73
N ALA A 369 10.51 3.93 13.40
CA ALA A 369 11.40 4.84 12.67
C ALA A 369 11.08 6.29 13.03
N THR A 370 12.10 7.06 13.41
CA THR A 370 11.94 8.48 13.75
C THR A 370 12.22 9.39 12.55
N SER A 371 13.13 8.99 11.66
CA SER A 371 13.40 9.70 10.41
C SER A 371 13.49 8.76 9.21
N ILE A 372 13.09 9.24 8.03
CA ILE A 372 13.22 8.54 6.74
C ILE A 372 13.95 9.47 5.77
N TYR A 373 14.97 8.98 5.04
CA TYR A 373 15.76 9.72 4.07
C TYR A 373 15.58 9.17 2.65
N TYR A 374 15.43 10.06 1.67
CA TYR A 374 14.93 9.71 0.34
C TYR A 374 15.80 10.31 -0.76
N TYR A 375 16.36 9.53 -1.70
CA TYR A 375 17.42 10.03 -2.60
C TYR A 375 17.24 9.78 -4.10
N SER A 376 16.10 9.27 -4.61
CA SER A 376 15.94 9.02 -6.06
C SER A 376 14.48 9.04 -6.54
N ASP A 377 14.29 9.03 -7.88
CA ASP A 377 13.00 8.97 -8.59
C ASP A 377 12.19 7.69 -8.27
N VAL A 378 11.45 7.74 -7.16
CA VAL A 378 10.59 6.65 -6.69
C VAL A 378 9.14 7.11 -6.78
N SER A 379 8.37 6.48 -7.67
CA SER A 379 6.91 6.56 -7.64
C SER A 379 6.38 5.82 -6.41
N PHE A 380 5.49 6.46 -5.66
CA PHE A 380 4.85 5.85 -4.50
C PHE A 380 3.60 5.07 -4.95
N GLY A 381 3.31 3.96 -4.27
CA GLY A 381 1.95 3.47 -4.14
C GLY A 381 1.27 4.19 -2.97
N GLY A 382 -0.01 4.54 -3.12
CA GLY A 382 -0.74 5.49 -2.25
C GLY A 382 -0.80 5.16 -0.75
N ASP A 383 -0.36 3.98 -0.30
CA ASP A 383 -0.38 3.55 1.10
C ASP A 383 1.00 3.46 1.78
N ALA A 384 2.09 3.75 1.05
CA ALA A 384 3.47 3.49 1.47
C ALA A 384 3.95 4.25 2.73
N LEU A 385 3.35 5.36 3.13
CA LEU A 385 3.73 6.04 4.38
C LEU A 385 2.62 6.08 5.41
N TYR A 386 1.39 5.67 5.06
CA TYR A 386 0.19 5.84 5.88
C TYR A 386 0.31 5.21 7.29
N ARG A 387 1.09 4.15 7.44
CA ARG A 387 1.27 3.40 8.71
C ARG A 387 2.65 3.58 9.37
N THR A 388 3.42 4.57 8.93
CA THR A 388 4.74 4.88 9.50
C THR A 388 4.61 5.74 10.76
N HIS A 389 5.45 5.50 11.77
CA HIS A 389 5.60 6.35 12.96
C HIS A 389 6.70 7.42 12.76
N CYS A 390 7.10 7.65 11.50
CA CYS A 390 8.13 8.60 11.11
C CYS A 390 7.74 10.02 11.53
N LYS A 391 8.66 10.72 12.21
CA LYS A 391 8.50 12.12 12.62
C LYS A 391 9.13 13.08 11.61
N GLU A 392 10.22 12.70 10.96
CA GLU A 392 10.94 13.54 10.01
C GLU A 392 11.12 12.85 8.65
N LEU A 393 10.62 13.45 7.57
CA LEU A 393 10.87 12.97 6.21
C LEU A 393 11.91 13.85 5.52
N HIS A 394 13.08 13.28 5.23
CA HIS A 394 14.21 13.92 4.58
C HIS A 394 14.17 13.63 3.08
N ILE A 395 14.04 14.67 2.26
CA ILE A 395 14.00 14.64 0.80
C ILE A 395 15.37 15.07 0.27
N GLY A 396 16.07 14.16 -0.40
CA GLY A 396 17.41 14.36 -0.94
C GLY A 396 17.44 15.11 -2.27
N ALA A 397 18.63 15.49 -2.71
CA ALA A 397 18.85 16.37 -3.87
C ALA A 397 18.25 15.86 -5.20
N ASP A 398 18.22 14.54 -5.40
CA ASP A 398 17.83 13.94 -6.70
C ASP A 398 16.35 13.52 -6.79
N LEU A 399 15.51 13.83 -5.79
CA LEU A 399 14.08 13.48 -5.83
C LEU A 399 13.30 14.49 -6.69
N LEU A 400 12.72 14.03 -7.80
CA LEU A 400 11.98 14.90 -8.73
C LEU A 400 10.45 14.92 -8.55
N THR A 401 9.89 13.94 -7.84
CA THR A 401 8.43 13.83 -7.67
C THR A 401 8.06 13.41 -6.24
N VAL A 402 6.91 13.91 -5.77
CA VAL A 402 6.24 13.43 -4.56
C VAL A 402 4.77 13.19 -4.88
N PRO A 403 4.09 12.22 -4.24
CA PRO A 403 2.70 11.94 -4.53
C PRO A 403 1.82 13.00 -3.89
N THR A 404 0.77 13.37 -4.61
CA THR A 404 -0.21 14.37 -4.17
C THR A 404 -1.46 13.73 -3.53
N GLU A 405 -1.59 12.41 -3.55
CA GLU A 405 -2.78 11.74 -3.03
C GLU A 405 -2.83 11.77 -1.49
N TYR A 406 -4.04 11.99 -0.94
CA TYR A 406 -4.40 12.17 0.48
C TYR A 406 -3.71 11.21 1.48
N SER A 407 -3.48 9.96 1.07
CA SER A 407 -2.93 8.87 1.90
C SER A 407 -1.41 8.76 1.89
N SER A 408 -0.73 9.52 1.03
CA SER A 408 0.67 9.27 0.68
C SER A 408 1.68 9.68 1.76
N PHE A 409 1.31 10.58 2.68
CA PHE A 409 2.15 11.00 3.80
C PHE A 409 1.56 10.52 5.14
N GLY A 410 2.40 9.84 5.92
CA GLY A 410 2.03 9.20 7.18
C GLY A 410 1.51 10.15 8.24
N SER A 411 0.58 9.68 9.08
CA SER A 411 -0.06 10.48 10.13
C SER A 411 0.89 10.91 11.25
N ALA A 412 2.10 10.36 11.34
CA ALA A 412 3.08 10.66 12.39
C ALA A 412 4.08 11.79 12.04
N ILE A 413 4.10 12.25 10.78
CA ILE A 413 5.12 13.19 10.27
C ILE A 413 4.94 14.57 10.90
N GLN A 414 6.01 15.08 11.52
CA GLN A 414 6.08 16.37 12.21
C GLN A 414 6.74 17.45 11.35
N LYS A 415 7.70 17.08 10.50
CA LYS A 415 8.35 17.99 9.53
C LYS A 415 8.90 17.27 8.30
N PHE A 416 8.94 17.99 7.20
CA PHE A 416 9.72 17.69 6.00
C PHE A 416 11.06 18.44 6.04
N VAL A 417 12.13 17.79 5.60
CA VAL A 417 13.47 18.37 5.51
C VAL A 417 13.96 18.16 4.08
N VAL A 418 14.05 19.22 3.28
CA VAL A 418 14.50 19.12 1.89
C VAL A 418 15.97 19.55 1.77
N ASP A 419 16.78 18.74 1.08
CA ASP A 419 18.15 19.06 0.72
C ASP A 419 18.20 20.38 -0.08
N GLU A 420 19.15 21.26 0.26
CA GLU A 420 19.29 22.56 -0.37
C GLU A 420 19.51 22.48 -1.89
N ASN A 421 20.11 21.38 -2.35
CA ASN A 421 20.41 21.12 -3.76
C ASN A 421 19.25 20.47 -4.52
N ASN A 422 18.14 20.13 -3.86
CA ASN A 422 16.96 19.61 -4.56
C ASN A 422 16.39 20.68 -5.51
N THR A 423 16.10 20.30 -6.76
CA THR A 423 15.65 21.24 -7.81
C THR A 423 14.14 21.45 -7.85
N GLU A 424 13.35 20.54 -7.28
CA GLU A 424 11.89 20.51 -7.42
C GLU A 424 11.15 20.94 -6.14
N PHE A 425 11.74 20.68 -4.97
CA PHE A 425 11.11 20.87 -3.67
C PHE A 425 11.92 21.80 -2.77
N SER A 426 11.23 22.34 -1.76
CA SER A 426 11.86 23.03 -0.64
C SER A 426 11.02 22.86 0.63
N SER A 427 11.63 23.05 1.80
CA SER A 427 10.90 23.15 3.07
C SER A 427 11.18 24.48 3.75
N ASP A 428 10.30 24.87 4.69
CA ASP A 428 10.56 25.99 5.62
C ASP A 428 11.01 25.49 6.99
N ASP A 429 11.28 26.44 7.90
CA ASP A 429 11.73 26.15 9.27
C ASP A 429 10.65 25.44 10.11
N ASN A 430 9.38 25.54 9.71
CA ASN A 430 8.25 24.83 10.31
C ASN A 430 8.10 23.41 9.75
N GLY A 431 8.91 23.04 8.75
CA GLY A 431 8.89 21.74 8.14
C GLY A 431 7.76 21.54 7.13
N VAL A 432 7.16 22.61 6.60
CA VAL A 432 6.13 22.52 5.55
C VAL A 432 6.79 22.25 4.20
N LEU A 433 6.22 21.35 3.40
CA LEU A 433 6.72 20.98 2.08
C LEU A 433 6.13 21.89 0.99
N TYR A 434 7.01 22.45 0.17
CA TYR A 434 6.68 23.31 -0.95
C TYR A 434 7.34 22.80 -2.24
N ASN A 435 6.91 23.35 -3.38
CA ASN A 435 7.77 23.36 -4.56
C ASN A 435 9.03 24.22 -4.32
N LYS A 436 10.02 24.14 -5.23
CA LYS A 436 11.31 24.82 -5.08
C LYS A 436 11.16 26.33 -4.86
N ASP A 437 10.27 26.95 -5.61
CA ASP A 437 10.04 28.41 -5.58
C ASP A 437 9.15 28.88 -4.41
N LYS A 438 8.63 27.96 -3.58
CA LYS A 438 7.67 28.25 -2.49
C LYS A 438 6.41 29.00 -2.95
N THR A 439 5.97 28.71 -4.17
CA THR A 439 4.72 29.21 -4.75
C THR A 439 3.55 28.23 -4.56
N THR A 440 3.84 26.96 -4.27
CA THR A 440 2.84 25.92 -3.99
C THR A 440 3.14 25.26 -2.65
N ILE A 441 2.17 25.23 -1.74
CA ILE A 441 2.20 24.33 -0.58
C ILE A 441 1.78 22.95 -1.05
N ILE A 442 2.66 21.96 -0.91
CA ILE A 442 2.41 20.58 -1.31
C ILE A 442 1.82 19.80 -0.13
N CYS A 443 2.44 19.89 1.06
CA CYS A 443 1.98 19.16 2.23
C CYS A 443 2.37 19.84 3.54
N TYR A 444 1.40 19.99 4.43
CA TYR A 444 1.59 20.35 5.82
C TYR A 444 1.73 19.08 6.67
N PRO A 445 2.71 18.99 7.59
CA PRO A 445 2.91 17.77 8.39
C PRO A 445 1.75 17.49 9.35
N LYS A 446 1.14 16.30 9.25
CA LYS A 446 -0.07 15.90 10.00
C LYS A 446 0.10 15.83 11.52
N ASN A 447 1.33 15.68 12.01
CA ASN A 447 1.67 15.63 13.43
C ASN A 447 2.58 16.80 13.84
N ASN A 448 2.56 17.90 13.09
CA ASN A 448 3.21 19.14 13.50
C ASN A 448 2.58 19.64 14.81
N ALA A 449 3.36 20.19 15.74
CA ALA A 449 2.83 20.66 17.02
C ALA A 449 2.09 22.00 16.93
N ALA A 450 2.25 22.75 15.83
CA ALA A 450 1.63 24.05 15.67
C ALA A 450 0.12 23.91 15.39
N GLU A 451 -0.68 24.67 16.15
CA GLU A 451 -2.14 24.77 16.01
C GLU A 451 -2.54 25.91 15.05
N SER A 452 -1.60 26.80 14.71
CA SER A 452 -1.82 27.92 13.79
C SER A 452 -0.76 27.98 12.69
N PHE A 453 -1.15 28.32 11.46
CA PHE A 453 -0.22 28.49 10.34
C PHE A 453 -0.55 29.73 9.50
N ALA A 454 0.46 30.54 9.17
CA ALA A 454 0.31 31.67 8.28
C ALA A 454 0.85 31.30 6.89
N ILE A 455 -0.02 31.23 5.88
CA ILE A 455 0.37 30.96 4.50
C ILE A 455 1.30 32.09 4.01
N PRO A 456 2.55 31.77 3.61
CA PRO A 456 3.50 32.79 3.17
C PRO A 456 3.02 33.57 1.94
N ALA A 457 3.39 34.85 1.85
CA ALA A 457 2.99 35.72 0.74
C ALA A 457 3.51 35.27 -0.64
N SER A 458 4.53 34.40 -0.69
CA SER A 458 5.02 33.80 -1.95
C SER A 458 4.07 32.75 -2.53
N VAL A 459 3.17 32.19 -1.70
CA VAL A 459 2.30 31.09 -2.10
C VAL A 459 1.13 31.59 -2.95
N THR A 460 1.00 31.03 -4.14
CA THR A 460 -0.10 31.25 -5.09
C THR A 460 -1.05 30.06 -5.20
N THR A 461 -0.62 28.87 -4.77
CA THR A 461 -1.39 27.63 -4.83
C THR A 461 -1.28 26.83 -3.53
N VAL A 462 -2.41 26.34 -3.03
CA VAL A 462 -2.44 25.30 -1.99
C VAL A 462 -2.86 23.99 -2.66
N GLY A 463 -1.91 23.06 -2.72
CA GLY A 463 -2.04 21.81 -3.47
C GLY A 463 -3.06 20.84 -2.87
N GLU A 464 -3.38 19.81 -3.65
CA GLU A 464 -4.34 18.78 -3.27
C GLU A 464 -4.01 18.20 -1.89
N ASN A 465 -5.00 18.15 -0.99
CA ASN A 465 -4.87 17.62 0.36
C ASN A 465 -3.74 18.23 1.22
N ALA A 466 -3.22 19.41 0.86
CA ALA A 466 -2.06 20.01 1.51
C ALA A 466 -2.17 20.12 3.04
N PHE A 467 -3.31 20.57 3.58
CA PHE A 467 -3.57 20.63 5.02
C PHE A 467 -4.41 19.46 5.53
N SER A 468 -4.61 18.41 4.74
CA SER A 468 -5.48 17.31 5.14
C SER A 468 -4.98 16.60 6.39
N GLY A 469 -5.83 16.48 7.41
CA GLY A 469 -5.50 15.87 8.70
C GLY A 469 -4.49 16.67 9.53
N ALA A 470 -4.18 17.91 9.14
CA ALA A 470 -3.33 18.79 9.93
C ALA A 470 -4.03 19.13 11.28
N PRO A 471 -3.26 19.30 12.38
CA PRO A 471 -3.78 19.64 13.69
C PRO A 471 -4.08 21.15 13.84
N LEU A 472 -4.19 21.86 12.71
CA LEU A 472 -4.41 23.30 12.66
C LEU A 472 -5.85 23.64 13.02
N THR A 473 -6.01 24.55 13.97
CA THR A 473 -7.27 25.20 14.32
C THR A 473 -7.36 26.60 13.69
N GLU A 474 -6.24 27.18 13.25
CA GLU A 474 -6.19 28.51 12.62
C GLU A 474 -5.25 28.54 11.41
N ILE A 475 -5.74 29.04 10.26
CA ILE A 475 -4.90 29.39 9.10
C ILE A 475 -5.15 30.83 8.68
N THR A 476 -4.08 31.61 8.63
CA THR A 476 -4.07 33.04 8.26
C THR A 476 -3.18 33.30 7.05
N GLY A 477 -3.18 34.54 6.55
CA GLY A 477 -2.44 34.92 5.35
C GLY A 477 -3.10 34.40 4.07
N GLY A 478 -2.27 34.10 3.06
CA GLY A 478 -2.74 33.52 1.79
C GLY A 478 -3.48 34.50 0.88
N GLU A 479 -3.29 35.81 1.06
CA GLU A 479 -3.94 36.85 0.25
C GLU A 479 -3.57 36.75 -1.24
N ASN A 480 -2.40 36.20 -1.54
CA ASN A 480 -1.90 35.97 -2.90
C ASN A 480 -2.26 34.58 -3.45
N VAL A 481 -2.92 33.73 -2.66
CA VAL A 481 -3.35 32.41 -3.14
C VAL A 481 -4.46 32.62 -4.16
N THR A 482 -4.26 32.04 -5.34
CA THR A 482 -5.17 32.06 -6.48
C THR A 482 -5.90 30.73 -6.67
N LEU A 483 -5.40 29.65 -6.06
CA LEU A 483 -5.98 28.31 -6.17
C LEU A 483 -5.82 27.50 -4.88
N PHE A 484 -6.92 26.98 -4.37
CA PHE A 484 -6.97 25.89 -3.38
C PHE A 484 -7.52 24.65 -4.09
N GLU A 485 -6.70 23.60 -4.18
CA GLU A 485 -7.03 22.34 -4.84
C GLU A 485 -7.89 21.43 -3.95
N GLU A 486 -8.31 20.27 -4.49
CA GLU A 486 -9.25 19.36 -3.84
C GLU A 486 -8.72 18.89 -2.48
N GLY A 487 -9.59 18.91 -1.47
CA GLY A 487 -9.29 18.49 -0.12
C GLY A 487 -8.17 19.25 0.59
N SER A 488 -7.63 20.32 -0.01
CA SER A 488 -6.49 21.07 0.51
C SER A 488 -6.70 21.61 1.93
N MET A 489 -7.93 21.83 2.36
CA MET A 489 -8.31 22.40 3.65
C MET A 489 -9.08 21.40 4.54
N LYS A 490 -8.94 20.08 4.33
CA LYS A 490 -9.57 19.03 5.15
C LYS A 490 -8.89 18.86 6.53
N CYS A 491 -8.96 19.87 7.38
CA CYS A 491 -8.40 19.87 8.73
C CYS A 491 -9.42 20.35 9.77
N GLY A 492 -9.05 20.27 11.06
CA GLY A 492 -9.85 20.76 12.18
C GLY A 492 -9.90 22.28 12.30
N ILE A 493 -9.82 23.00 11.18
CA ILE A 493 -9.70 24.45 11.16
C ILE A 493 -10.98 25.09 11.70
N GLU A 494 -10.81 25.91 12.74
CA GLU A 494 -11.87 26.74 13.30
C GLU A 494 -11.84 28.12 12.67
N GLN A 495 -10.66 28.68 12.39
CA GLN A 495 -10.50 30.03 11.83
C GLN A 495 -9.72 30.01 10.52
N PHE A 496 -10.30 30.56 9.45
CA PHE A 496 -9.67 30.63 8.13
C PHE A 496 -9.94 31.98 7.45
N VAL A 497 -8.88 32.64 6.98
CA VAL A 497 -9.01 33.85 6.16
C VAL A 497 -9.14 33.47 4.69
N VAL A 498 -10.35 33.63 4.13
CA VAL A 498 -10.65 33.29 2.74
C VAL A 498 -10.08 34.36 1.80
N SER A 499 -9.22 33.96 0.86
CA SER A 499 -8.80 34.79 -0.29
C SER A 499 -10.00 35.04 -1.21
N ASP A 500 -10.25 36.30 -1.54
CA ASP A 500 -11.36 36.75 -2.39
C ASP A 500 -11.06 36.62 -3.90
N THR A 501 -9.82 36.29 -4.25
CA THR A 501 -9.39 36.03 -5.63
C THR A 501 -9.19 34.54 -5.92
N ALA A 502 -9.15 33.70 -4.88
CA ALA A 502 -8.83 32.30 -5.05
C ALA A 502 -10.00 31.49 -5.64
N ARG A 503 -9.64 30.55 -6.52
CA ARG A 503 -10.50 29.43 -6.89
C ARG A 503 -10.43 28.34 -5.83
N TYR A 504 -11.58 27.88 -5.33
CA TYR A 504 -11.68 26.77 -4.38
C TYR A 504 -12.25 25.53 -5.08
N SER A 505 -11.38 24.61 -5.48
CA SER A 505 -11.74 23.41 -6.23
C SER A 505 -11.96 22.22 -5.31
N GLY A 506 -13.06 22.20 -4.54
CA GLY A 506 -13.32 21.12 -3.57
C GLY A 506 -12.38 21.14 -2.36
N ALA A 507 -11.81 22.30 -2.04
CA ALA A 507 -10.80 22.48 -0.99
C ALA A 507 -11.24 22.06 0.41
N PHE A 508 -12.50 22.30 0.77
CA PHE A 508 -13.03 22.03 2.11
C PHE A 508 -13.84 20.73 2.12
N ASP A 509 -13.73 19.94 3.20
CA ASP A 509 -14.79 18.99 3.56
C ASP A 509 -15.94 19.74 4.27
N ASP A 510 -17.01 19.03 4.62
CA ASP A 510 -18.15 19.46 5.45
C ASP A 510 -17.81 20.13 6.82
N SER A 511 -16.53 20.44 7.08
CA SER A 511 -16.01 21.17 8.24
C SER A 511 -16.59 22.58 8.38
N THR A 512 -17.20 22.82 9.54
CA THR A 512 -17.81 24.08 9.95
C THR A 512 -16.76 25.00 10.58
N PHE A 513 -15.99 25.74 9.78
CA PHE A 513 -15.07 26.74 10.36
C PHE A 513 -15.81 28.03 10.75
N VAL A 514 -15.53 28.53 11.95
CA VAL A 514 -16.08 29.76 12.54
C VAL A 514 -15.04 30.87 12.43
N VAL A 515 -15.17 31.75 11.43
CA VAL A 515 -14.34 32.96 11.42
C VAL A 515 -14.87 33.95 12.47
N LYS A 516 -14.00 34.41 13.37
CA LYS A 516 -14.35 35.44 14.35
C LYS A 516 -14.56 36.77 13.65
N ALA A 517 -15.82 37.14 13.43
CA ALA A 517 -16.23 38.38 12.76
C ALA A 517 -15.63 39.66 13.38
N SER A 518 -15.24 39.66 14.66
CA SER A 518 -14.69 40.82 15.37
C SER A 518 -13.33 41.31 14.83
N GLU A 519 -12.58 40.47 14.13
CA GLU A 519 -11.26 40.81 13.59
C GLU A 519 -11.29 41.21 12.11
N TYR A 520 -12.41 40.95 11.41
CA TYR A 520 -12.58 41.21 9.99
C TYR A 520 -13.92 41.93 9.72
N PRO A 521 -14.02 43.25 9.98
CA PRO A 521 -15.29 44.00 9.96
C PRO A 521 -16.00 44.05 8.60
N ASN A 522 -15.30 43.69 7.53
CA ASN A 522 -15.84 43.62 6.18
C ASN A 522 -16.39 42.23 5.83
N TYR A 523 -16.33 41.26 6.73
CA TYR A 523 -16.85 39.92 6.49
C TYR A 523 -18.10 39.63 7.32
N THR A 524 -19.10 39.04 6.67
CA THR A 524 -20.31 38.51 7.27
C THR A 524 -20.31 37.00 7.14
N PHE A 525 -20.40 36.31 8.26
CA PHE A 525 -20.47 34.84 8.32
C PHE A 525 -21.87 34.42 8.74
N THR A 526 -22.53 33.63 7.90
CA THR A 526 -23.77 32.92 8.24
C THR A 526 -23.49 31.43 8.33
N ASP A 527 -24.47 30.63 8.75
CA ASP A 527 -24.31 29.16 8.77
C ASP A 527 -23.92 28.63 7.38
N ASP A 528 -24.53 29.18 6.32
CA ASP A 528 -24.38 28.68 4.95
C ASP A 528 -23.41 29.49 4.07
N CYS A 529 -23.07 30.73 4.43
CA CYS A 529 -22.38 31.65 3.54
C CYS A 529 -21.24 32.42 4.20
N ILE A 530 -20.21 32.69 3.40
CA ILE A 530 -19.13 33.63 3.71
C ILE A 530 -19.23 34.79 2.74
N ILE A 531 -19.49 35.99 3.26
CA ILE A 531 -19.69 37.20 2.47
C ILE A 531 -18.64 38.23 2.86
N LYS A 532 -18.00 38.88 1.89
CA LYS A 532 -17.12 40.04 2.10
C LYS A 532 -17.77 41.27 1.48
N ASN A 533 -18.14 42.25 2.29
CA ASN A 533 -18.97 43.39 1.91
C ASN A 533 -20.29 42.91 1.30
N THR A 534 -20.40 42.96 -0.03
CA THR A 534 -21.56 42.49 -0.80
C THR A 534 -21.23 41.29 -1.71
N THR A 535 -20.02 40.73 -1.59
CA THR A 535 -19.55 39.60 -2.40
C THR A 535 -19.74 38.30 -1.64
N LEU A 536 -20.54 37.38 -2.17
CA LEU A 536 -20.56 36.00 -1.70
C LEU A 536 -19.27 35.31 -2.11
N ILE A 537 -18.40 35.03 -1.15
CA ILE A 537 -17.09 34.40 -1.37
C ILE A 537 -17.23 32.88 -1.44
N LYS A 538 -18.03 32.28 -0.56
CA LYS A 538 -18.26 30.84 -0.55
C LYS A 538 -19.62 30.48 0.05
N TYR A 539 -20.32 29.55 -0.60
CA TYR A 539 -21.44 28.82 -0.04
C TYR A 539 -20.97 27.46 0.51
N ARG A 540 -21.37 27.17 1.74
CA ARG A 540 -21.07 25.95 2.52
C ARG A 540 -22.32 25.25 3.05
N GLY A 541 -23.50 25.77 2.71
CA GLY A 541 -24.77 25.21 3.16
C GLY A 541 -25.11 23.86 2.52
N LYS A 542 -26.09 23.18 3.12
CA LYS A 542 -26.58 21.88 2.66
C LYS A 542 -28.01 21.92 2.12
N ALA A 543 -28.56 23.13 1.89
CA ALA A 543 -29.92 23.28 1.39
C ALA A 543 -30.04 22.77 -0.05
N GLU A 544 -31.12 22.05 -0.36
CA GLU A 544 -31.46 21.62 -1.73
C GLU A 544 -31.97 22.78 -2.60
N SER A 545 -32.45 23.85 -1.98
CA SER A 545 -32.82 25.08 -2.67
C SER A 545 -32.18 26.28 -1.99
N PHE A 546 -31.60 27.17 -2.78
CA PHE A 546 -30.91 28.35 -2.28
C PHE A 546 -31.24 29.58 -3.12
N THR A 547 -31.59 30.67 -2.45
CA THR A 547 -31.68 32.01 -3.05
C THR A 547 -30.58 32.87 -2.44
N THR A 548 -29.82 33.59 -3.28
CA THR A 548 -28.75 34.47 -2.80
C THR A 548 -29.28 35.48 -1.78
N LEU A 549 -28.54 35.65 -0.68
CA LEU A 549 -28.96 36.45 0.47
C LEU A 549 -29.12 37.93 0.13
N GLN A 550 -30.00 38.62 0.87
CA GLN A 550 -30.17 40.06 0.77
C GLN A 550 -28.83 40.78 1.06
N GLY A 551 -28.51 41.79 0.24
CA GLY A 551 -27.26 42.54 0.28
C GLY A 551 -26.12 41.95 -0.56
N VAL A 552 -26.27 40.74 -1.11
CA VAL A 552 -25.27 40.14 -2.00
C VAL A 552 -25.43 40.69 -3.41
N THR A 553 -24.47 41.50 -3.85
CA THR A 553 -24.43 42.09 -5.19
C THR A 553 -23.44 41.42 -6.13
N VAL A 554 -22.53 40.59 -5.60
CA VAL A 554 -21.52 39.88 -6.40
C VAL A 554 -21.46 38.42 -5.97
N ILE A 555 -21.50 37.50 -6.93
CA ILE A 555 -21.07 36.12 -6.70
C ILE A 555 -19.58 36.06 -6.99
N GLY A 556 -18.77 35.79 -5.97
CA GLY A 556 -17.32 35.72 -6.08
C GLY A 556 -16.86 34.57 -6.99
N ALA A 557 -15.57 34.56 -7.31
CA ALA A 557 -14.98 33.45 -8.05
C ALA A 557 -15.18 32.13 -7.27
N SER A 558 -15.64 31.09 -7.95
CA SER A 558 -15.88 29.75 -7.36
C SER A 558 -16.79 29.68 -6.13
N ALA A 559 -17.64 30.70 -5.88
CA ALA A 559 -18.45 30.78 -4.67
C ALA A 559 -19.33 29.55 -4.41
N PHE A 560 -19.89 28.96 -5.45
CA PHE A 560 -20.68 27.72 -5.41
C PHE A 560 -19.99 26.53 -6.11
N SER A 561 -18.74 26.67 -6.55
CA SER A 561 -18.07 25.63 -7.34
C SER A 561 -18.04 24.28 -6.61
N GLY A 562 -18.39 23.22 -7.34
CA GLY A 562 -18.43 21.84 -6.85
C GLY A 562 -19.58 21.53 -5.90
N ASN A 563 -20.51 22.46 -5.66
CA ASN A 563 -21.63 22.19 -4.77
C ASN A 563 -22.55 21.10 -5.35
N THR A 564 -22.75 20.03 -4.58
CA THR A 564 -23.55 18.86 -4.97
C THR A 564 -24.92 18.80 -4.30
N THR A 565 -25.21 19.75 -3.39
CA THR A 565 -26.43 19.75 -2.57
C THR A 565 -27.55 20.58 -3.17
N ILE A 566 -27.25 21.76 -3.72
CA ILE A 566 -28.25 22.66 -4.31
C ILE A 566 -28.76 22.07 -5.63
N LYS A 567 -30.08 21.83 -5.69
CA LYS A 567 -30.84 21.44 -6.87
C LYS A 567 -31.57 22.62 -7.51
N ASP A 568 -32.05 23.60 -6.74
CA ASP A 568 -32.67 24.84 -7.26
C ASP A 568 -31.89 26.07 -6.76
N LEU A 569 -31.12 26.70 -7.65
CA LEU A 569 -30.35 27.91 -7.37
C LEU A 569 -31.03 29.14 -7.98
N VAL A 570 -31.38 30.11 -7.13
CA VAL A 570 -31.86 31.43 -7.53
C VAL A 570 -30.80 32.48 -7.22
N ILE A 571 -30.13 32.97 -8.26
CA ILE A 571 -29.32 34.20 -8.20
C ILE A 571 -30.29 35.37 -8.29
N SER A 572 -30.44 36.11 -7.19
CA SER A 572 -31.47 37.14 -7.04
C SER A 572 -31.22 38.37 -7.93
N ASP A 573 -32.24 39.22 -8.04
CA ASP A 573 -32.16 40.51 -8.72
C ASP A 573 -31.19 41.49 -8.04
N GLU A 574 -30.68 41.22 -6.83
CA GLU A 574 -29.67 42.10 -6.21
C GLU A 574 -28.25 41.85 -6.76
N VAL A 575 -28.02 40.70 -7.39
CA VAL A 575 -26.73 40.33 -7.95
C VAL A 575 -26.50 41.08 -9.27
N ILE A 576 -25.36 41.77 -9.34
CA ILE A 576 -24.91 42.56 -10.48
C ILE A 576 -23.87 41.80 -11.30
N SER A 577 -22.98 41.03 -10.67
CA SER A 577 -21.94 40.29 -11.39
C SER A 577 -21.67 38.92 -10.79
N ILE A 578 -21.36 37.96 -11.67
CA ILE A 578 -20.96 36.60 -11.31
C ILE A 578 -19.51 36.38 -11.74
N GLY A 579 -18.67 35.99 -10.79
CA GLY A 579 -17.25 35.76 -10.98
C GLY A 579 -16.93 34.52 -11.81
N THR A 580 -15.68 34.47 -12.28
CA THR A 580 -15.10 33.32 -12.96
C THR A 580 -15.28 32.05 -12.12
N TYR A 581 -15.74 30.96 -12.74
CA TYR A 581 -16.05 29.69 -12.08
C TYR A 581 -17.13 29.73 -10.97
N GLY A 582 -17.90 30.82 -10.84
CA GLY A 582 -18.82 31.06 -9.72
C GLY A 582 -19.68 29.86 -9.31
N CYS A 583 -20.21 29.11 -10.27
CA CYS A 583 -21.05 27.92 -10.12
C CYS A 583 -20.50 26.71 -10.90
N LEU A 584 -19.18 26.61 -11.10
CA LEU A 584 -18.55 25.52 -11.86
C LEU A 584 -18.84 24.15 -11.24
N ASN A 585 -19.24 23.17 -12.06
CA ASN A 585 -19.46 21.76 -11.69
C ASN A 585 -20.48 21.54 -10.55
N MET A 586 -21.51 22.37 -10.46
CA MET A 586 -22.62 22.11 -9.55
C MET A 586 -23.56 21.04 -10.09
N LYS A 587 -24.22 20.29 -9.19
CA LYS A 587 -25.29 19.33 -9.54
C LYS A 587 -26.69 19.95 -9.52
N VAL A 588 -26.78 21.21 -9.95
CA VAL A 588 -28.02 21.98 -9.94
C VAL A 588 -28.97 21.51 -11.06
N GLU A 589 -30.24 21.28 -10.73
CA GLU A 589 -31.29 20.88 -11.66
C GLU A 589 -32.00 22.11 -12.27
N LYS A 590 -32.12 23.19 -11.50
CA LYS A 590 -32.76 24.44 -11.93
C LYS A 590 -31.93 25.65 -11.53
N LEU A 591 -31.63 26.50 -12.50
CA LEU A 591 -30.88 27.74 -12.30
C LEU A 591 -31.69 28.94 -12.75
N THR A 592 -31.83 29.93 -11.89
CA THR A 592 -32.44 31.23 -12.21
C THR A 592 -31.40 32.34 -12.05
N ILE A 593 -31.19 33.12 -13.11
CA ILE A 593 -30.30 34.28 -13.12
C ILE A 593 -31.13 35.55 -13.09
N GLY A 594 -30.94 36.37 -12.04
CA GLY A 594 -31.66 37.61 -11.79
C GLY A 594 -31.43 38.69 -12.85
N LYS A 595 -32.37 39.63 -12.90
CA LYS A 595 -32.46 40.57 -14.03
C LYS A 595 -31.38 41.64 -14.09
N ASN A 596 -30.82 41.99 -12.94
CA ASN A 596 -29.82 43.05 -12.82
C ASN A 596 -28.38 42.56 -13.05
N VAL A 597 -28.18 41.27 -13.38
CA VAL A 597 -26.85 40.75 -13.71
C VAL A 597 -26.36 41.42 -15.00
N THR A 598 -25.24 42.16 -14.90
CA THR A 598 -24.62 42.87 -16.03
C THR A 598 -23.38 42.16 -16.57
N SER A 599 -22.77 41.26 -15.79
CA SER A 599 -21.54 40.57 -16.16
C SER A 599 -21.48 39.14 -15.63
N ILE A 600 -21.06 38.22 -16.50
CA ILE A 600 -20.83 36.81 -16.17
C ILE A 600 -19.38 36.45 -16.52
N GLY A 601 -18.66 35.94 -15.53
CA GLY A 601 -17.27 35.55 -15.63
C GLY A 601 -17.04 34.29 -16.45
N LYS A 602 -15.77 34.02 -16.75
CA LYS A 602 -15.34 32.85 -17.53
C LYS A 602 -15.77 31.56 -16.83
N TYR A 603 -16.36 30.60 -17.55
CA TYR A 603 -16.81 29.31 -17.00
C TYR A 603 -17.71 29.42 -15.77
N ALA A 604 -18.41 30.55 -15.57
CA ALA A 604 -19.20 30.78 -14.37
C ALA A 604 -20.23 29.66 -14.10
N PHE A 605 -20.73 29.00 -15.14
CA PHE A 605 -21.74 27.95 -15.10
C PHE A 605 -21.31 26.74 -15.93
N ALA A 606 -20.01 26.43 -16.00
CA ALA A 606 -19.55 25.30 -16.79
C ALA A 606 -19.75 23.98 -16.03
N GLY A 607 -20.02 22.90 -16.78
CA GLY A 607 -20.17 21.55 -16.23
C GLY A 607 -21.39 21.35 -15.32
N LEU A 608 -22.48 22.09 -15.55
CA LEU A 608 -23.76 21.85 -14.88
C LEU A 608 -24.48 20.66 -15.52
N THR A 609 -23.96 19.45 -15.29
CA THR A 609 -24.37 18.22 -15.99
C THR A 609 -25.75 17.71 -15.60
N GLU A 610 -26.36 18.26 -14.55
CA GLU A 610 -27.72 17.92 -14.10
C GLU A 610 -28.76 19.01 -14.43
N LEU A 611 -28.35 20.08 -15.10
CA LEU A 611 -29.23 21.24 -15.36
C LEU A 611 -30.37 20.87 -16.32
N LEU A 612 -31.61 20.88 -15.80
CA LEU A 612 -32.85 20.63 -16.53
C LEU A 612 -33.50 21.94 -17.00
N ILE A 613 -33.44 22.99 -16.17
CA ILE A 613 -34.13 24.26 -16.44
C ILE A 613 -33.19 25.43 -16.20
N LEU A 614 -32.98 26.25 -17.23
CA LEU A 614 -32.27 27.52 -17.14
C LEU A 614 -33.23 28.69 -17.36
N ASN A 615 -33.47 29.50 -16.32
CA ASN A 615 -34.18 30.78 -16.44
C ASN A 615 -33.16 31.92 -16.53
N TYR A 616 -32.88 32.39 -17.75
CA TYR A 616 -31.99 33.52 -18.01
C TYR A 616 -32.79 34.82 -18.08
N ASN A 617 -32.77 35.63 -17.01
CA ASN A 617 -33.50 36.90 -16.97
C ASN A 617 -32.59 38.13 -17.03
N ALA A 618 -31.27 37.98 -17.22
CA ALA A 618 -30.31 39.08 -17.14
C ALA A 618 -30.50 40.13 -18.26
N GLU A 619 -31.30 41.16 -17.98
CA GLU A 619 -31.72 42.21 -18.91
C GLU A 619 -30.56 43.12 -19.33
N ALA A 620 -29.67 43.41 -18.37
CA ALA A 620 -28.57 44.35 -18.53
C ALA A 620 -27.21 43.68 -18.83
N CYS A 621 -27.21 42.37 -19.13
CA CYS A 621 -25.98 41.63 -19.41
C CYS A 621 -25.45 41.96 -20.82
N THR A 622 -24.47 42.86 -20.88
CA THR A 622 -23.87 43.33 -22.14
C THR A 622 -22.58 42.61 -22.50
N SER A 623 -21.98 41.86 -21.58
CA SER A 623 -20.71 41.17 -21.81
C SER A 623 -20.54 39.96 -20.91
N VAL A 624 -19.99 38.89 -21.49
CA VAL A 624 -19.43 37.76 -20.73
C VAL A 624 -17.92 37.74 -20.96
N THR A 625 -17.16 37.37 -19.93
CA THR A 625 -15.70 37.32 -20.05
C THR A 625 -15.30 36.02 -20.73
N THR A 626 -14.71 36.11 -21.93
CA THR A 626 -14.14 34.96 -22.64
C THR A 626 -12.62 35.05 -22.69
N HIS A 627 -11.97 33.90 -22.84
CA HIS A 627 -10.56 33.88 -23.23
C HIS A 627 -10.52 33.86 -24.76
N ARG A 628 -9.76 34.77 -25.37
CA ARG A 628 -9.51 34.77 -26.81
C ARG A 628 -8.40 33.75 -27.08
N PRO A 629 -8.51 32.84 -28.06
CA PRO A 629 -7.52 31.81 -28.22
C PRO A 629 -6.32 32.42 -28.94
N THR A 630 -5.15 32.16 -28.38
CA THR A 630 -3.91 32.14 -29.16
C THR A 630 -4.07 31.06 -30.23
N VAL A 631 -3.77 31.40 -31.50
CA VAL A 631 -3.93 30.50 -32.64
C VAL A 631 -3.27 29.14 -32.35
N GLY A 632 -4.06 28.06 -32.26
CA GLY A 632 -3.58 26.69 -32.05
C GLY A 632 -4.08 25.97 -30.80
N ALA A 633 -4.78 26.64 -29.86
CA ALA A 633 -5.39 25.97 -28.71
C ALA A 633 -6.81 25.46 -29.02
N LEU A 634 -7.11 24.24 -28.56
CA LEU A 634 -8.41 23.57 -28.67
C LEU A 634 -9.47 24.30 -27.80
N ARG A 635 -10.53 24.78 -28.46
CA ARG A 635 -11.86 25.18 -27.93
C ARG A 635 -11.89 26.32 -26.90
N ASP A 636 -12.42 27.48 -27.31
CA ASP A 636 -12.90 28.50 -26.37
C ASP A 636 -14.26 28.09 -25.81
N TYR A 637 -14.43 28.33 -24.52
CA TYR A 637 -15.57 27.84 -23.76
C TYR A 637 -16.27 29.04 -23.07
N GLY A 638 -17.57 29.16 -23.31
CA GLY A 638 -18.43 30.21 -22.75
C GLY A 638 -18.81 29.93 -21.28
N PRO A 639 -19.64 30.80 -20.67
CA PRO A 639 -20.05 30.61 -19.29
C PRO A 639 -20.74 29.27 -19.01
N PHE A 640 -21.45 28.71 -19.99
CA PHE A 640 -22.27 27.50 -19.86
C PHE A 640 -21.71 26.27 -20.59
N THR A 641 -20.41 26.24 -20.87
CA THR A 641 -19.81 25.10 -21.55
C THR A 641 -20.05 23.78 -20.83
N ASP A 642 -20.35 22.73 -21.59
CA ASP A 642 -20.60 21.36 -21.12
C ASP A 642 -21.75 21.28 -20.10
N SER A 643 -22.68 22.24 -20.13
CA SER A 643 -23.84 22.28 -19.23
C SER A 643 -25.11 21.83 -19.91
N GLY A 644 -25.91 21.04 -19.19
CA GLY A 644 -27.20 20.50 -19.63
C GLY A 644 -27.36 19.01 -19.33
N SER A 645 -28.49 18.66 -18.73
CA SER A 645 -28.80 17.28 -18.32
C SER A 645 -28.99 16.34 -19.50
N SER A 646 -28.54 15.09 -19.37
CA SER A 646 -28.83 14.02 -20.33
C SER A 646 -30.33 13.74 -20.51
N LEU A 647 -31.18 14.21 -19.58
CA LEU A 647 -32.64 14.15 -19.68
C LEU A 647 -33.25 15.27 -20.54
N GLY A 648 -32.43 16.22 -21.00
CA GLY A 648 -32.83 17.40 -21.75
C GLY A 648 -32.67 18.67 -20.93
N LEU A 649 -32.31 19.77 -21.60
CA LEU A 649 -32.24 21.12 -21.02
C LEU A 649 -33.27 22.03 -21.67
N GLU A 650 -34.12 22.64 -20.84
CA GLU A 650 -35.05 23.70 -21.21
C GLU A 650 -34.43 25.08 -20.89
N VAL A 651 -34.20 25.88 -21.93
CA VAL A 651 -33.69 27.27 -21.78
C VAL A 651 -34.85 28.26 -21.92
N LYS A 652 -35.12 29.01 -20.85
CA LYS A 652 -36.13 30.07 -20.77
C LYS A 652 -35.45 31.42 -20.74
N ILE A 653 -35.67 32.21 -21.78
CA ILE A 653 -35.20 33.60 -21.85
C ILE A 653 -36.32 34.51 -21.36
N GLY A 654 -36.02 35.34 -20.35
CA GLY A 654 -36.99 36.25 -19.73
C GLY A 654 -37.60 37.27 -20.71
N SER A 655 -38.83 37.70 -20.45
CA SER A 655 -39.60 38.61 -21.33
C SER A 655 -38.99 40.00 -21.49
N GLU A 656 -38.11 40.40 -20.58
CA GLU A 656 -37.45 41.70 -20.59
C GLU A 656 -36.03 41.65 -21.18
N VAL A 657 -35.49 40.46 -21.49
CA VAL A 657 -34.14 40.31 -22.02
C VAL A 657 -34.06 40.88 -23.44
N LYS A 658 -33.24 41.91 -23.65
CA LYS A 658 -33.09 42.61 -24.94
C LYS A 658 -31.94 42.11 -25.80
N SER A 659 -30.91 41.54 -25.17
CA SER A 659 -29.67 41.14 -25.84
C SER A 659 -29.12 39.84 -25.28
N LEU A 660 -28.57 38.99 -26.14
CA LEU A 660 -27.72 37.87 -25.74
C LEU A 660 -26.27 38.18 -26.11
N PRO A 661 -25.34 38.37 -25.16
CA PRO A 661 -23.95 38.73 -25.44
C PRO A 661 -23.17 37.59 -26.13
N ASP A 662 -22.04 37.96 -26.72
CA ASP A 662 -21.14 37.03 -27.43
C ASP A 662 -20.83 35.79 -26.57
N TYR A 663 -20.83 34.60 -27.17
CA TYR A 663 -20.49 33.31 -26.51
C TYR A 663 -21.36 32.87 -25.32
N LEU A 664 -22.47 33.55 -25.00
CA LEU A 664 -23.25 33.28 -23.78
C LEU A 664 -23.61 31.78 -23.61
N PHE A 665 -24.14 31.15 -24.65
CA PHE A 665 -24.63 29.77 -24.62
C PHE A 665 -23.72 28.81 -25.41
N THR A 666 -22.43 29.12 -25.51
CA THR A 666 -21.45 28.26 -26.18
C THR A 666 -21.34 26.90 -25.49
N ASP A 667 -21.38 25.85 -26.31
CA ASP A 667 -21.24 24.45 -25.90
C ASP A 667 -22.26 24.01 -24.84
N LEU A 668 -23.47 24.60 -24.88
CA LEU A 668 -24.63 24.03 -24.19
C LEU A 668 -24.99 22.69 -24.82
N VAL A 669 -25.08 21.67 -23.98
CA VAL A 669 -25.38 20.30 -24.39
C VAL A 669 -26.81 19.93 -23.99
N ASN A 670 -27.36 18.92 -24.65
CA ASN A 670 -28.69 18.37 -24.40
C ASN A 670 -29.87 19.37 -24.50
N ILE A 671 -29.65 20.53 -25.12
CA ILE A 671 -30.73 21.38 -25.64
C ILE A 671 -31.23 20.77 -26.94
N TYR A 672 -32.53 20.45 -27.02
CA TYR A 672 -33.15 19.88 -28.22
C TYR A 672 -33.85 20.96 -29.04
N ASP A 673 -34.67 21.77 -28.37
CA ASP A 673 -35.35 22.90 -28.98
C ASP A 673 -34.96 24.20 -28.28
N LEU A 674 -34.92 25.29 -29.06
CA LEU A 674 -34.62 26.62 -28.57
C LEU A 674 -35.59 27.65 -29.15
N PHE A 675 -36.21 28.42 -28.26
CA PHE A 675 -37.05 29.57 -28.61
C PHE A 675 -36.37 30.86 -28.15
N ILE A 676 -35.98 31.70 -29.10
CA ILE A 676 -35.50 33.07 -28.82
C ILE A 676 -36.73 33.99 -28.94
N PRO A 677 -37.20 34.59 -27.83
CA PRO A 677 -38.49 35.26 -27.82
C PRO A 677 -38.47 36.61 -28.53
N ASN A 678 -39.67 37.12 -28.86
CA ASN A 678 -39.88 38.37 -29.60
C ASN A 678 -39.37 39.63 -28.90
N ASN A 679 -38.97 39.58 -27.64
CA ASN A 679 -38.35 40.70 -26.94
C ASN A 679 -36.84 40.85 -27.18
N VAL A 680 -36.17 39.82 -27.70
CA VAL A 680 -34.72 39.85 -27.97
C VAL A 680 -34.46 40.62 -29.26
N GLU A 681 -33.75 41.73 -29.15
CA GLU A 681 -33.47 42.67 -30.23
C GLU A 681 -32.06 42.47 -30.83
N THR A 682 -31.11 41.94 -30.05
CA THR A 682 -29.72 41.75 -30.48
C THR A 682 -29.16 40.40 -30.04
N LEU A 683 -28.35 39.80 -30.92
CA LEU A 683 -27.60 38.57 -30.68
C LEU A 683 -26.11 38.88 -30.84
N GLY A 684 -25.29 38.37 -29.95
CA GLY A 684 -23.84 38.42 -30.04
C GLY A 684 -23.28 37.40 -31.03
N LYS A 685 -21.98 37.48 -31.28
CA LYS A 685 -21.24 36.48 -32.03
C LYS A 685 -21.16 35.17 -31.25
N TYR A 686 -21.21 34.04 -31.94
CA TYR A 686 -20.98 32.71 -31.34
C TYR A 686 -21.90 32.35 -30.16
N VAL A 687 -23.08 32.97 -30.01
CA VAL A 687 -23.97 32.75 -28.84
C VAL A 687 -24.27 31.27 -28.65
N PHE A 688 -24.57 30.51 -29.70
CA PHE A 688 -24.86 29.07 -29.65
C PHE A 688 -23.78 28.24 -30.35
N TYR A 689 -22.53 28.68 -30.28
CA TYR A 689 -21.39 27.95 -30.85
C TYR A 689 -21.30 26.55 -30.23
N TYR A 690 -21.16 25.51 -31.06
CA TYR A 690 -21.01 24.11 -30.63
C TYR A 690 -22.16 23.52 -29.79
N CYS A 691 -23.37 24.08 -29.86
CA CYS A 691 -24.57 23.44 -29.33
C CYS A 691 -24.95 22.18 -30.14
N SER A 692 -24.20 21.10 -29.93
CA SER A 692 -24.14 19.96 -30.84
C SER A 692 -25.43 19.13 -30.88
N THR A 693 -26.25 19.18 -29.83
CA THR A 693 -27.54 18.48 -29.73
C THR A 693 -28.72 19.29 -30.26
N LEU A 694 -28.54 20.61 -30.45
CA LEU A 694 -29.60 21.52 -30.84
C LEU A 694 -30.21 21.09 -32.17
N TYR A 695 -31.52 20.80 -32.17
CA TYR A 695 -32.23 20.20 -33.30
C TYR A 695 -33.12 21.21 -34.04
N ARG A 696 -33.89 22.02 -33.28
CA ARG A 696 -34.76 23.08 -33.81
C ARG A 696 -34.51 24.41 -33.13
N VAL A 697 -34.54 25.49 -33.92
CA VAL A 697 -34.49 26.86 -33.43
C VAL A 697 -35.60 27.71 -34.03
N VAL A 698 -36.27 28.49 -33.18
CA VAL A 698 -37.17 29.57 -33.59
C VAL A 698 -36.60 30.90 -33.06
N VAL A 699 -36.36 31.84 -33.96
CA VAL A 699 -35.81 33.16 -33.66
C VAL A 699 -36.90 34.21 -33.83
N GLY A 700 -37.20 34.93 -32.76
CA GLY A 700 -38.28 35.91 -32.70
C GLY A 700 -38.15 37.09 -33.67
N ASN A 701 -39.25 37.82 -33.80
CA ASN A 701 -39.48 38.78 -34.88
C ASN A 701 -38.69 40.10 -34.81
N GLN A 702 -37.99 40.37 -33.71
CA GLN A 702 -37.15 41.56 -33.58
C GLN A 702 -35.75 41.38 -34.16
N ILE A 703 -35.30 40.13 -34.38
CA ILE A 703 -34.02 39.86 -35.03
C ILE A 703 -34.13 40.12 -36.54
N LYS A 704 -33.53 41.22 -36.99
CA LYS A 704 -33.62 41.73 -38.37
C LYS A 704 -32.23 41.99 -38.95
N GLY A 705 -32.13 42.05 -40.27
CA GLY A 705 -30.88 42.43 -40.95
C GLY A 705 -29.87 41.27 -41.05
N THR A 706 -28.61 41.53 -40.71
CA THR A 706 -27.54 40.51 -40.78
C THR A 706 -27.43 39.79 -39.45
N ILE A 707 -27.53 38.46 -39.44
CA ILE A 707 -27.29 37.71 -38.21
C ILE A 707 -25.80 37.71 -37.84
N PRO A 708 -25.45 37.52 -36.55
CA PRO A 708 -24.07 37.54 -36.10
C PRO A 708 -23.19 36.43 -36.69
N GLU A 709 -21.90 36.72 -36.69
CA GLU A 709 -20.84 35.77 -37.00
C GLU A 709 -20.90 34.54 -36.07
N GLY A 710 -20.76 33.34 -36.64
CA GLY A 710 -20.61 32.11 -35.85
C GLY A 710 -21.81 31.67 -35.02
N LEU A 711 -22.98 32.32 -35.17
CA LEU A 711 -24.13 32.18 -34.26
C LEU A 711 -24.50 30.73 -33.91
N PHE A 712 -24.53 29.84 -34.90
CA PHE A 712 -24.84 28.40 -34.77
C PHE A 712 -23.72 27.51 -35.33
N SER A 713 -22.48 28.01 -35.39
CA SER A 713 -21.36 27.21 -35.89
C SER A 713 -21.09 26.02 -34.97
N GLY A 714 -20.98 24.81 -35.53
CA GLY A 714 -20.77 23.58 -34.75
C GLY A 714 -22.05 22.91 -34.24
N CYS A 715 -23.24 23.48 -34.51
CA CYS A 715 -24.53 22.84 -34.18
C CYS A 715 -24.82 21.67 -35.14
N ALA A 716 -24.09 20.56 -34.96
CA ALA A 716 -24.08 19.44 -35.91
C ALA A 716 -25.45 18.77 -36.09
N ASN A 717 -26.33 18.77 -35.07
CA ASN A 717 -27.67 18.19 -35.16
C ASN A 717 -28.76 19.18 -35.60
N LEU A 718 -28.43 20.46 -35.84
CA LEU A 718 -29.44 21.47 -36.20
C LEU A 718 -30.05 21.13 -37.57
N LYS A 719 -31.34 20.78 -37.60
CA LYS A 719 -32.08 20.39 -38.81
C LYS A 719 -33.04 21.46 -39.29
N PHE A 720 -33.57 22.27 -38.38
CA PHE A 720 -34.61 23.22 -38.70
C PHE A 720 -34.35 24.55 -38.00
N ILE A 721 -34.49 25.63 -38.77
CA ILE A 721 -34.39 26.98 -38.25
C ILE A 721 -35.50 27.85 -38.83
N CYS A 722 -36.14 28.63 -37.96
CA CYS A 722 -37.13 29.63 -38.31
C CYS A 722 -36.63 31.01 -37.86
N PHE A 723 -36.62 31.97 -38.79
CA PHE A 723 -36.44 33.39 -38.49
C PHE A 723 -37.75 34.12 -38.68
N GLU A 724 -38.31 34.62 -37.59
CA GLU A 724 -39.55 35.39 -37.60
C GLU A 724 -39.39 36.86 -37.91
N GLY A 725 -38.15 37.35 -37.85
CA GLY A 725 -37.81 38.70 -38.27
C GLY A 725 -37.33 38.75 -39.71
N ALA A 726 -37.26 39.97 -40.25
CA ALA A 726 -36.79 40.23 -41.61
C ALA A 726 -35.25 40.14 -41.69
N VAL A 727 -34.71 38.92 -41.68
CA VAL A 727 -33.28 38.65 -41.88
C VAL A 727 -32.92 38.86 -43.35
N THR A 728 -31.93 39.72 -43.62
CA THR A 728 -31.49 40.09 -44.98
C THR A 728 -30.16 39.47 -45.37
N SER A 729 -29.35 39.01 -44.41
CA SER A 729 -28.04 38.40 -44.68
C SER A 729 -27.62 37.38 -43.62
N ILE A 730 -26.97 36.31 -44.07
CA ILE A 730 -26.40 35.25 -43.24
C ILE A 730 -24.91 35.11 -43.57
N PRO A 731 -24.00 35.39 -42.63
CA PRO A 731 -22.57 35.13 -42.81
C PRO A 731 -22.28 33.64 -43.02
N ASN A 732 -21.28 33.31 -43.85
CA ASN A 732 -20.94 31.92 -44.16
C ASN A 732 -20.59 31.09 -42.93
N ASN A 733 -19.92 31.71 -41.95
CA ASN A 733 -19.52 31.04 -40.73
C ASN A 733 -20.62 30.96 -39.66
N ALA A 734 -21.79 31.58 -39.86
CA ALA A 734 -22.89 31.48 -38.91
C ALA A 734 -23.44 30.05 -38.76
N PHE A 735 -23.24 29.20 -39.78
CA PHE A 735 -23.74 27.83 -39.86
C PHE A 735 -22.66 26.81 -40.26
N THR A 736 -21.37 27.12 -40.08
CA THR A 736 -20.29 26.16 -40.34
C THR A 736 -20.51 24.89 -39.51
N ASN A 737 -20.30 23.71 -40.12
CA ASN A 737 -20.50 22.41 -39.48
C ASN A 737 -21.92 22.19 -38.92
N THR A 738 -22.94 22.71 -39.61
CA THR A 738 -24.35 22.40 -39.34
C THR A 738 -24.95 21.48 -40.40
N ASN A 739 -26.10 20.88 -40.13
CA ASN A 739 -26.81 20.00 -41.06
C ASN A 739 -28.25 20.46 -41.30
N VAL A 740 -28.45 21.77 -41.50
CA VAL A 740 -29.77 22.37 -41.67
C VAL A 740 -30.44 21.81 -42.93
N LEU A 741 -31.63 21.24 -42.77
CA LEU A 741 -32.44 20.69 -43.85
C LEU A 741 -33.56 21.64 -44.26
N ASN A 742 -34.06 22.44 -43.31
CA ASN A 742 -35.17 23.35 -43.52
C ASN A 742 -34.88 24.73 -42.92
N LEU A 743 -35.03 25.75 -43.76
CA LEU A 743 -34.88 27.15 -43.39
C LEU A 743 -36.22 27.86 -43.66
N LEU A 744 -36.85 28.36 -42.61
CA LEU A 744 -38.05 29.19 -42.71
C LEU A 744 -37.67 30.66 -42.46
N VAL A 745 -38.00 31.54 -43.41
CA VAL A 745 -37.69 32.98 -43.34
C VAL A 745 -38.88 33.83 -43.78
N VAL A 746 -38.93 35.06 -43.27
CA VAL A 746 -39.83 36.09 -43.79
C VAL A 746 -39.37 36.56 -45.17
N ASN A 747 -40.27 36.62 -46.14
CA ASN A 747 -39.98 36.96 -47.55
C ASN A 747 -38.90 36.02 -48.14
N SER A 748 -37.87 36.54 -48.80
CA SER A 748 -36.77 35.76 -49.35
C SER A 748 -35.43 36.28 -48.86
N ILE A 749 -34.44 35.39 -48.77
CA ILE A 749 -33.06 35.73 -48.45
C ILE A 749 -32.11 35.22 -49.54
N SER A 750 -31.09 36.02 -49.87
CA SER A 750 -30.04 35.60 -50.80
C SER A 750 -28.90 34.92 -50.04
N LEU A 751 -28.63 33.65 -50.36
CA LEU A 751 -27.51 32.88 -49.82
C LEU A 751 -26.34 32.86 -50.80
N ARG A 752 -25.12 32.98 -50.26
CA ARG A 752 -23.88 32.79 -51.04
C ARG A 752 -23.79 31.36 -51.56
N SER A 753 -23.05 31.16 -52.66
CA SER A 753 -22.88 29.84 -53.28
C SER A 753 -22.19 28.82 -52.36
N ASP A 754 -21.34 29.29 -51.46
CA ASP A 754 -20.57 28.53 -50.48
C ASP A 754 -21.24 28.48 -49.09
N SER A 755 -22.48 28.96 -48.97
CA SER A 755 -23.20 28.93 -47.69
C SER A 755 -23.51 27.49 -47.25
N PRO A 756 -23.29 27.13 -45.97
CA PRO A 756 -23.72 25.84 -45.42
C PRO A 756 -25.23 25.59 -45.53
N LEU A 757 -26.03 26.65 -45.66
CA LEU A 757 -27.49 26.56 -45.83
C LEU A 757 -27.92 26.32 -47.28
N LYS A 758 -27.00 26.27 -48.25
CA LYS A 758 -27.35 26.21 -49.67
C LYS A 758 -28.10 24.94 -50.04
N SER A 759 -27.86 23.84 -49.33
CA SER A 759 -28.57 22.56 -49.48
C SER A 759 -29.90 22.48 -48.73
N ALA A 760 -30.20 23.45 -47.86
CA ALA A 760 -31.45 23.46 -47.11
C ALA A 760 -32.63 23.79 -48.04
N THR A 761 -33.78 23.16 -47.78
CA THR A 761 -35.04 23.58 -48.39
C THR A 761 -35.47 24.89 -47.75
N MET A 762 -35.51 25.96 -48.55
CA MET A 762 -35.92 27.28 -48.09
C MET A 762 -37.44 27.46 -48.27
N HIS A 763 -38.09 27.90 -47.20
CA HIS A 763 -39.51 28.17 -47.13
C HIS A 763 -39.74 29.60 -46.69
N THR A 764 -40.77 30.22 -47.24
CA THR A 764 -40.99 31.66 -47.13
C THR A 764 -42.42 31.98 -46.71
N TYR A 765 -42.61 32.99 -45.87
CA TYR A 765 -43.94 33.50 -45.50
C TYR A 765 -43.94 35.03 -45.43
N ASP A 766 -45.13 35.64 -45.54
CA ASP A 766 -45.29 37.09 -45.54
C ASP A 766 -45.48 37.68 -44.14
N GLN A 767 -45.19 38.98 -43.99
CA GLN A 767 -45.28 39.71 -42.71
C GLN A 767 -46.71 39.83 -42.16
N THR A 768 -47.74 39.47 -42.96
CA THR A 768 -49.15 39.52 -42.54
C THR A 768 -49.64 38.21 -41.93
N GLY A 769 -48.78 37.18 -41.89
CA GLY A 769 -49.15 35.84 -41.44
C GLY A 769 -50.07 35.10 -42.41
N GLN A 770 -50.26 35.59 -43.65
CA GLN A 770 -50.92 34.80 -44.68
C GLN A 770 -49.95 33.71 -45.14
N LYS A 771 -50.14 32.55 -44.50
CA LYS A 771 -49.50 31.29 -44.82
C LYS A 771 -49.67 31.01 -46.31
N ASN A 772 -48.57 30.86 -47.06
CA ASN A 772 -48.61 29.86 -48.11
C ASN A 772 -49.08 28.56 -47.43
N ASN A 773 -50.16 27.93 -47.92
CA ASN A 773 -51.02 26.94 -47.25
C ASN A 773 -50.34 25.66 -46.66
N SER A 774 -49.03 25.64 -46.51
CA SER A 774 -48.20 24.48 -46.17
C SER A 774 -47.69 24.47 -44.72
N TRP A 775 -48.11 25.39 -43.82
CA TRP A 775 -47.47 25.58 -42.50
C TRP A 775 -48.44 25.97 -41.36
N ARG A 776 -48.20 25.48 -40.14
CA ARG A 776 -48.94 25.86 -38.90
C ARG A 776 -48.00 25.81 -37.70
N TYR A 777 -48.27 26.54 -36.62
CA TYR A 777 -47.57 26.30 -35.36
C TYR A 777 -48.21 25.11 -34.64
N ASP A 778 -47.42 24.28 -33.96
CA ASP A 778 -47.97 23.33 -32.98
C ASP A 778 -48.40 24.04 -31.70
N GLY A 779 -48.95 23.26 -30.75
CA GLY A 779 -49.36 23.78 -29.45
C GLY A 779 -48.21 24.34 -28.60
N ASP A 780 -46.97 24.04 -28.98
CA ASP A 780 -45.74 24.45 -28.30
C ASP A 780 -45.04 25.62 -29.01
N GLY A 781 -45.65 26.18 -30.05
CA GLY A 781 -45.14 27.35 -30.77
C GLY A 781 -44.06 27.04 -31.80
N TYR A 782 -43.90 25.80 -32.26
CA TYR A 782 -43.00 25.44 -33.36
C TYR A 782 -43.70 25.46 -34.71
N PRO A 783 -43.08 26.04 -35.76
CA PRO A 783 -43.60 25.91 -37.11
C PRO A 783 -43.51 24.44 -37.58
N MET A 784 -44.67 23.86 -37.90
CA MET A 784 -44.86 22.54 -38.49
C MET A 784 -45.31 22.64 -39.95
N PHE A 785 -44.94 21.66 -40.77
CA PHE A 785 -45.40 21.57 -42.16
C PHE A 785 -46.71 20.81 -42.20
N ASN A 786 -47.63 21.28 -43.03
CA ASN A 786 -48.77 20.49 -43.49
C ASN A 786 -48.27 19.53 -44.56
N LYS A 787 -47.51 18.49 -44.18
CA LYS A 787 -47.38 17.24 -44.93
C LYS A 787 -46.66 16.16 -44.12
#